data_AF-A0AA46S4L2-F1
#
_entry.id   AF-A0AA46S4L2-F1
#
_cell.length_a   1.000
_cell.length_b   1.000
_cell.length_c   1.000
_cell.angle_alpha   90.00
_cell.angle_beta   90.00
_cell.angle_gamma   90.00
#
_symmetry.space_group_name_H-M   'P 1'
#
loop_
_entity.id
_entity.type
_entity.pdbx_description
1 polymer ?
#
loop_
_entity_poly.entity_id
_entity_poly.type
_entity_poly.pdbx_seq_one_letter_code
_entity_poly.pdbx_strand_id
1 'polypeptide(L)'
;MKQYIMKNNFSAGELAPTLYTRTDIQQYANGAKKLTNVIPLVEGGVRKRPGTFFTDSMANAVRLVPFVVSSDKSYMLILKPYVMDIYDPRSKNVVATVSTPYTANQIPIIQFVQYRYEMFFTHNDVPVQRFRCSPDFTNWEFSPFVFTNAPTDSENARSPFRKGKPSGKDVGAFVSFTLDAINSWVSTTAYLTGDVIQYSGKTYQATQDNNNKQPDISASYWVEVTAGSGGFSASDVGKYIEVNGGIIRITQYVATNVINGEILKKLDDDVQAIERSWTILPLAFNSDDGYPRCCTYFKQRLVLANTKKAPNKIWFSAVGGNANFLETTDDGDAFSVVSASGLANSILFLEAQRGVVCLTSGGEYMVSSDGVLTPTTVNINEHTAFGAYPVTRPCRVGNEILFIQRGGERLRALSYRYEVDGLVSPEISALSSHIGELHGGINEICYQQEPESIVWCVLGDGKVASITFNRDQEVIAWAQQDFGGTVLSMCSVPTALGDDLCFMLINRNGTVNLEQLSFNAYLDSQRDATVSVANKISKFGFSYLNEIDIYQTSGDSIYTIDFEENTNELIFQDMAGQVVKVGQVIKSTAELFPPELSQTPLSTMLYKAKIDRTAFFFNKTLGAEFNKELIETFTFDQTPMDAQIPMTGYHLIEGGYWSDLHEAPIVISHNKPLPFHLQAITMQMSINEK
;
A
#
# COMPACT_ATOMS: atom_id res chain seq x y z
N MET A 1 36.53 1.70 38.65
CA MET A 1 35.74 2.96 38.82
C MET A 1 34.26 2.62 39.00
N LYS A 2 33.47 3.43 39.72
CA LYS A 2 31.99 3.32 39.72
C LYS A 2 31.39 4.33 38.75
N GLN A 3 30.47 3.90 37.90
CA GLN A 3 29.80 4.76 36.93
C GLN A 3 28.28 4.54 36.98
N TYR A 4 27.53 5.57 36.60
CA TYR A 4 26.06 5.55 36.54
C TYR A 4 25.64 5.81 35.09
N ILE A 5 24.79 4.94 34.58
CA ILE A 5 24.31 5.01 33.19
C ILE A 5 22.79 5.01 33.25
N MET A 6 22.16 5.93 32.53
CA MET A 6 20.71 5.99 32.40
C MET A 6 20.33 5.78 30.94
N LYS A 7 19.37 4.89 30.73
CA LYS A 7 18.75 4.61 29.44
C LYS A 7 17.26 4.90 29.58
N ASN A 8 16.87 6.07 29.09
CA ASN A 8 15.51 6.63 29.15
C ASN A 8 14.94 6.94 27.76
N ASN A 9 15.66 6.55 26.71
CA ASN A 9 15.31 6.87 25.34
C ASN A 9 15.56 5.68 24.42
N PHE A 10 14.54 5.31 23.65
CA PHE A 10 14.50 4.27 22.63
C PHE A 10 14.20 4.84 21.22
N SER A 11 14.36 6.15 21.01
CA SER A 11 13.94 6.86 19.79
C SER A 11 14.63 6.42 18.50
N ALA A 12 15.78 5.73 18.59
CA ALA A 12 16.46 5.15 17.43
C ALA A 12 15.98 3.71 17.10
N GLY A 13 15.13 3.13 17.94
CA GLY A 13 14.58 1.79 17.76
C GLY A 13 15.63 0.68 17.77
N GLU A 14 15.31 -0.42 17.10
CA GLU A 14 16.20 -1.57 16.90
C GLU A 14 17.23 -1.25 15.82
N LEU A 15 18.52 -1.36 16.17
CA LEU A 15 19.61 -1.09 15.23
C LEU A 15 20.06 -2.35 14.49
N ALA A 16 20.55 -2.17 13.27
CA ALA A 16 21.09 -3.25 12.46
C ALA A 16 22.35 -3.89 13.07
N PRO A 17 22.59 -5.20 12.85
CA PRO A 17 23.80 -5.89 13.31
C PRO A 17 25.12 -5.23 12.92
N THR A 18 25.14 -4.54 11.77
CA THR A 18 26.31 -3.78 11.28
C THR A 18 26.63 -2.54 12.13
N LEU A 19 25.71 -2.10 12.98
CA LEU A 19 25.86 -0.97 13.89
C LEU A 19 26.15 -1.38 15.34
N TYR A 20 26.21 -2.67 15.65
CA TYR A 20 26.40 -3.17 17.02
C TYR A 20 27.73 -2.76 17.68
N THR A 21 28.69 -2.28 16.90
CA THR A 21 29.99 -1.80 17.39
C THR A 21 30.20 -0.30 17.15
N ARG A 22 29.21 0.40 16.57
CA ARG A 22 29.28 1.84 16.30
C ARG A 22 28.94 2.64 17.55
N THR A 23 29.74 2.48 18.60
CA THR A 23 29.54 3.21 19.87
C THR A 23 29.76 4.72 19.75
N ASP A 24 30.32 5.17 18.61
CA ASP A 24 30.55 6.56 18.26
C ASP A 24 29.31 7.33 17.78
N ILE A 25 28.26 6.63 17.32
CA ILE A 25 27.03 7.30 16.84
C ILE A 25 26.05 7.51 17.99
N GLN A 26 25.37 8.65 18.00
CA GLN A 26 24.36 8.98 19.03
C GLN A 26 23.24 7.93 19.09
N GLN A 27 22.89 7.34 17.96
CA GLN A 27 21.85 6.33 17.83
C GLN A 27 22.16 5.06 18.62
N TYR A 28 23.43 4.71 18.83
CA TYR A 28 23.81 3.54 19.65
C TYR A 28 23.31 3.71 21.09
N ALA A 29 23.50 4.91 21.67
CA ALA A 29 23.02 5.24 23.00
C ALA A 29 21.49 5.32 23.09
N ASN A 30 20.81 5.74 22.00
CA ASN A 30 19.36 5.91 21.95
C ASN A 30 18.60 4.69 21.37
N GLY A 31 19.30 3.68 20.87
CA GLY A 31 18.72 2.49 20.25
C GLY A 31 18.77 1.26 21.15
N ALA A 32 18.33 0.14 20.61
CA ALA A 32 18.40 -1.17 21.24
C ALA A 32 18.93 -2.20 20.25
N LYS A 33 19.49 -3.28 20.77
CA LYS A 33 20.01 -4.38 19.97
C LYS A 33 18.89 -5.23 19.39
N LYS A 34 17.82 -5.44 20.15
CA LYS A 34 16.63 -6.16 19.71
C LYS A 34 15.38 -5.64 20.42
N LEU A 35 14.31 -5.43 19.66
CA LEU A 35 13.00 -5.03 20.15
C LEU A 35 11.95 -5.93 19.50
N THR A 36 11.41 -6.86 20.27
CA THR A 36 10.38 -7.80 19.80
C THR A 36 9.11 -7.65 20.62
N ASN A 37 7.96 -7.50 19.96
CA ASN A 37 6.65 -7.34 20.59
C ASN A 37 6.57 -6.17 21.58
N VAL A 38 7.31 -5.11 21.28
CA VAL A 38 7.34 -3.86 22.04
C VAL A 38 7.32 -2.67 21.11
N ILE A 39 6.83 -1.53 21.58
CA ILE A 39 6.73 -0.27 20.84
C ILE A 39 7.56 0.77 21.59
N PRO A 40 8.64 1.28 20.99
CA PRO A 40 9.32 2.48 21.45
C PRO A 40 8.37 3.68 21.37
N LEU A 41 8.32 4.47 22.43
CA LEU A 41 7.44 5.63 22.51
C LEU A 41 8.18 6.90 22.14
N VAL A 42 7.44 7.91 21.69
CA VAL A 42 7.99 9.24 21.36
C VAL A 42 8.59 9.91 22.59
N GLU A 43 8.00 9.67 23.77
CA GLU A 43 8.47 10.13 25.08
C GLU A 43 9.76 9.43 25.53
N GLY A 44 10.22 8.42 24.78
CA GLY A 44 11.49 7.75 24.97
C GLY A 44 11.39 6.34 25.53
N GLY A 45 10.39 6.02 26.35
CA GLY A 45 10.21 4.69 26.96
C GLY A 45 9.86 3.56 25.97
N VAL A 46 9.63 2.36 26.49
CA VAL A 46 9.18 1.20 25.71
C VAL A 46 7.98 0.53 26.38
N ARG A 47 6.96 0.21 25.59
CA ARG A 47 5.74 -0.46 26.05
C ARG A 47 5.54 -1.78 25.31
N LYS A 48 4.88 -2.75 25.93
CA LYS A 48 4.40 -3.95 25.24
C LYS A 48 3.48 -3.53 24.09
N ARG A 49 3.60 -4.19 22.93
CA ARG A 49 2.72 -3.94 21.78
C ARG A 49 1.25 -4.22 22.16
N PRO A 50 0.26 -3.63 21.47
CA PRO A 50 -1.13 -4.00 21.71
C PRO A 50 -1.34 -5.48 21.39
N GLY A 51 -2.19 -6.15 22.17
CA GLY A 51 -2.76 -7.43 21.79
C GLY A 51 -3.85 -7.25 20.74
N THR A 52 -4.53 -8.33 20.40
CA THR A 52 -5.58 -8.31 19.38
C THR A 52 -6.85 -8.97 19.87
N PHE A 53 -8.00 -8.35 19.59
CA PHE A 53 -9.31 -8.96 19.80
C PHE A 53 -9.67 -9.79 18.56
N PHE A 54 -10.01 -11.05 18.78
CA PHE A 54 -10.65 -11.83 17.72
C PHE A 54 -11.98 -11.20 17.36
N THR A 55 -12.22 -11.01 16.06
CA THR A 55 -13.46 -10.39 15.59
C THR A 55 -14.29 -11.36 14.77
N ASP A 56 -13.72 -11.95 13.73
CA ASP A 56 -14.42 -12.91 12.89
C ASP A 56 -13.44 -13.84 12.14
N SER A 57 -13.91 -14.98 11.66
CA SER A 57 -13.17 -15.86 10.76
C SER A 57 -13.51 -15.53 9.30
N MET A 58 -12.51 -15.06 8.55
CA MET A 58 -12.68 -14.54 7.20
C MET A 58 -12.00 -15.46 6.18
N ALA A 59 -12.62 -16.63 5.95
CA ALA A 59 -12.10 -17.61 4.99
C ALA A 59 -11.81 -16.98 3.61
N ASN A 60 -10.66 -17.30 3.05
CA ASN A 60 -10.17 -16.83 1.74
C ASN A 60 -10.00 -15.30 1.62
N ALA A 61 -10.08 -14.53 2.72
CA ALA A 61 -9.76 -13.10 2.66
C ALA A 61 -8.28 -12.88 2.40
N VAL A 62 -7.98 -11.96 1.49
CA VAL A 62 -6.62 -11.69 1.01
C VAL A 62 -6.14 -10.32 1.43
N ARG A 63 -7.01 -9.30 1.38
CA ARG A 63 -6.60 -7.90 1.59
C ARG A 63 -7.69 -7.05 2.21
N LEU A 64 -7.29 -6.13 3.08
CA LEU A 64 -8.13 -5.09 3.66
C LEU A 64 -7.90 -3.77 2.92
N VAL A 65 -8.99 -3.04 2.64
CA VAL A 65 -8.93 -1.71 2.03
C VAL A 65 -9.84 -0.75 2.79
N PRO A 66 -9.36 0.42 3.24
CA PRO A 66 -10.21 1.39 3.92
C PRO A 66 -11.16 2.08 2.93
N PHE A 67 -12.41 2.29 3.36
CA PHE A 67 -13.38 3.13 2.67
C PHE A 67 -13.93 4.16 3.66
N VAL A 68 -13.43 5.39 3.56
CA VAL A 68 -13.63 6.43 4.58
C VAL A 68 -14.30 7.64 3.94
N VAL A 69 -15.61 7.81 4.14
CA VAL A 69 -16.33 9.00 3.67
C VAL A 69 -16.15 10.16 4.67
N SER A 70 -16.15 9.82 5.96
CA SER A 70 -15.91 10.71 7.10
C SER A 70 -15.49 9.86 8.31
N SER A 71 -14.99 10.50 9.37
CA SER A 71 -14.57 9.79 10.60
C SER A 71 -15.72 9.04 11.29
N ASP A 72 -16.96 9.50 11.11
CA ASP A 72 -18.17 8.83 11.60
C ASP A 72 -18.79 7.85 10.59
N LYS A 73 -18.25 7.74 9.37
CA LYS A 73 -18.69 6.83 8.30
C LYS A 73 -17.48 6.21 7.60
N SER A 74 -16.76 5.40 8.37
CA SER A 74 -15.68 4.54 7.91
C SER A 74 -16.14 3.08 7.80
N TYR A 75 -15.69 2.40 6.76
CA TYR A 75 -15.93 0.98 6.49
C TYR A 75 -14.61 0.34 6.02
N MET A 76 -14.56 -0.98 6.09
CA MET A 76 -13.46 -1.76 5.53
C MET A 76 -13.99 -2.65 4.42
N LEU A 77 -13.28 -2.69 3.31
CA LEU A 77 -13.53 -3.60 2.21
C LEU A 77 -12.60 -4.80 2.37
N ILE A 78 -13.20 -5.98 2.56
CA ILE A 78 -12.47 -7.25 2.71
C ILE A 78 -12.51 -7.97 1.36
N LEU A 79 -11.39 -7.96 0.66
CA LEU A 79 -11.27 -8.54 -0.68
C LEU A 79 -11.01 -10.06 -0.57
N LYS A 80 -11.91 -10.82 -1.19
CA LYS A 80 -11.85 -12.27 -1.38
C LYS A 80 -11.86 -12.57 -2.88
N PRO A 81 -11.44 -13.78 -3.32
CA PRO A 81 -11.55 -14.16 -4.71
C PRO A 81 -13.02 -14.04 -5.19
N TYR A 82 -13.24 -13.21 -6.20
CA TYR A 82 -14.53 -12.91 -6.83
C TYR A 82 -15.62 -12.26 -5.97
N VAL A 83 -15.30 -11.91 -4.72
CA VAL A 83 -16.27 -11.37 -3.75
C VAL A 83 -15.59 -10.31 -2.89
N MET A 84 -16.34 -9.29 -2.49
CA MET A 84 -15.88 -8.28 -1.53
C MET A 84 -16.95 -8.07 -0.48
N ASP A 85 -16.55 -8.21 0.79
CA ASP A 85 -17.42 -7.91 1.92
C ASP A 85 -17.19 -6.48 2.39
N ILE A 86 -18.28 -5.76 2.63
CA ILE A 86 -18.28 -4.43 3.23
C ILE A 86 -18.50 -4.63 4.72
N TYR A 87 -17.49 -4.29 5.50
CA TYR A 87 -17.45 -4.52 6.94
C TYR A 87 -17.52 -3.19 7.70
N ASP A 88 -18.43 -3.10 8.67
CA ASP A 88 -18.52 -1.95 9.56
C ASP A 88 -17.69 -2.20 10.83
N PRO A 89 -16.56 -1.48 10.99
CA PRO A 89 -15.63 -1.71 12.10
C PRO A 89 -16.24 -1.41 13.48
N ARG A 90 -17.34 -0.65 13.55
CA ARG A 90 -17.97 -0.25 14.81
C ARG A 90 -18.97 -1.28 15.30
N SER A 91 -19.90 -1.70 14.44
CA SER A 91 -20.85 -2.75 14.77
C SER A 91 -20.23 -4.14 14.70
N LYS A 92 -19.02 -4.25 14.13
CA LYS A 92 -18.27 -5.49 13.95
C LYS A 92 -19.00 -6.54 13.11
N ASN A 93 -19.67 -6.09 12.06
CA ASN A 93 -20.46 -6.95 11.18
C ASN A 93 -20.23 -6.62 9.70
N VAL A 94 -20.40 -7.64 8.86
CA VAL A 94 -20.53 -7.45 7.42
C VAL A 94 -21.90 -6.85 7.11
N VAL A 95 -21.94 -5.68 6.50
CA VAL A 95 -23.17 -4.94 6.18
C VAL A 95 -23.68 -5.24 4.76
N ALA A 96 -22.78 -5.62 3.86
CA ALA A 96 -23.11 -6.00 2.49
C ALA A 96 -22.01 -6.87 1.89
N THR A 97 -22.35 -7.63 0.85
CA THR A 97 -21.42 -8.42 0.06
C THR A 97 -21.70 -8.16 -1.42
N VAL A 98 -20.65 -7.92 -2.20
CA VAL A 98 -20.74 -7.66 -3.64
C VAL A 98 -19.81 -8.58 -4.43
N SER A 99 -20.18 -8.93 -5.65
CA SER A 99 -19.33 -9.69 -6.56
C SER A 99 -18.24 -8.80 -7.16
N THR A 100 -17.04 -9.36 -7.35
CA THR A 100 -15.91 -8.70 -8.02
C THR A 100 -15.33 -9.60 -9.11
N PRO A 101 -14.63 -9.06 -10.11
CA PRO A 101 -13.98 -9.87 -11.15
C PRO A 101 -12.60 -10.39 -10.74
N TYR A 102 -12.12 -10.06 -9.53
CA TYR A 102 -10.72 -10.26 -9.16
C TYR A 102 -10.43 -11.64 -8.60
N THR A 103 -9.38 -12.27 -9.12
CA THR A 103 -8.86 -13.55 -8.60
C THR A 103 -7.97 -13.34 -7.37
N ALA A 104 -7.68 -14.41 -6.63
CA ALA A 104 -6.77 -14.38 -5.48
C ALA A 104 -5.40 -13.75 -5.80
N ASN A 105 -4.84 -14.05 -6.98
CA ASN A 105 -3.53 -13.57 -7.41
C ASN A 105 -3.54 -12.09 -7.82
N GLN A 106 -4.69 -11.56 -8.22
CA GLN A 106 -4.83 -10.17 -8.64
C GLN A 106 -4.99 -9.24 -7.43
N ILE A 107 -5.70 -9.68 -6.38
CA ILE A 107 -6.05 -8.85 -5.21
C ILE A 107 -4.86 -8.10 -4.58
N PRO A 108 -3.69 -8.73 -4.36
CA PRO A 108 -2.54 -8.04 -3.74
C PRO A 108 -2.05 -6.83 -4.55
N ILE A 109 -2.18 -6.87 -5.89
CA ILE A 109 -1.62 -5.85 -6.79
C ILE A 109 -2.66 -4.86 -7.33
N ILE A 110 -3.94 -4.98 -6.94
CA ILE A 110 -4.98 -4.00 -7.29
C ILE A 110 -4.60 -2.62 -6.75
N GLN A 111 -4.74 -1.59 -7.57
CA GLN A 111 -4.67 -0.21 -7.13
C GLN A 111 -6.06 0.40 -7.01
N PHE A 112 -6.19 1.36 -6.10
CA PHE A 112 -7.45 2.02 -5.87
C PHE A 112 -7.29 3.50 -5.57
N VAL A 113 -8.37 4.25 -5.76
CA VAL A 113 -8.51 5.62 -5.25
C VAL A 113 -9.96 5.90 -4.92
N GLN A 114 -10.20 6.52 -3.77
CA GLN A 114 -11.53 6.93 -3.33
C GLN A 114 -11.76 8.41 -3.64
N TYR A 115 -12.98 8.74 -4.06
CA TYR A 115 -13.50 10.09 -4.13
C TYR A 115 -14.93 10.11 -3.58
N ARG A 116 -15.10 10.67 -2.37
CA ARG A 116 -16.39 10.70 -1.66
C ARG A 116 -17.00 9.30 -1.52
N TYR A 117 -18.19 9.08 -2.09
CA TYR A 117 -18.97 7.84 -2.00
C TYR A 117 -18.61 6.80 -3.07
N GLU A 118 -17.61 7.07 -3.90
CA GLU A 118 -17.15 6.16 -4.95
C GLU A 118 -15.65 5.87 -4.85
N MET A 119 -15.26 4.70 -5.32
CA MET A 119 -13.88 4.23 -5.33
C MET A 119 -13.62 3.48 -6.63
N PHE A 120 -12.49 3.77 -7.26
CA PHE A 120 -12.08 3.17 -8.53
C PHE A 120 -11.03 2.13 -8.25
N PHE A 121 -11.14 0.97 -8.91
CA PHE A 121 -10.19 -0.13 -8.80
C PHE A 121 -9.58 -0.41 -10.18
N THR A 122 -8.26 -0.57 -10.22
CA THR A 122 -7.48 -0.71 -11.46
C THR A 122 -6.54 -1.92 -11.39
N HIS A 123 -6.41 -2.61 -12.52
CA HIS A 123 -5.57 -3.79 -12.73
C HIS A 123 -5.34 -4.00 -14.24
N ASN A 124 -4.16 -4.45 -14.66
CA ASN A 124 -3.81 -4.53 -16.10
C ASN A 124 -4.68 -5.48 -16.94
N ASP A 125 -5.27 -6.50 -16.31
CA ASP A 125 -6.06 -7.55 -16.99
C ASP A 125 -7.58 -7.35 -16.88
N VAL A 126 -8.04 -6.37 -16.09
CA VAL A 126 -9.46 -6.22 -15.76
C VAL A 126 -9.89 -4.79 -16.10
N PRO A 127 -11.04 -4.58 -16.77
CA PRO A 127 -11.58 -3.24 -16.98
C PRO A 127 -11.66 -2.46 -15.67
N VAL A 128 -11.49 -1.14 -15.73
CA VAL A 128 -11.63 -0.27 -14.55
C VAL A 128 -12.97 -0.57 -13.89
N GLN A 129 -12.94 -0.85 -12.58
CA GLN A 129 -14.14 -1.10 -11.81
C GLN A 129 -14.45 0.09 -10.91
N ARG A 130 -15.74 0.28 -10.61
CA ARG A 130 -16.21 1.30 -9.69
C ARG A 130 -17.04 0.65 -8.58
N PHE A 131 -16.60 0.89 -7.35
CA PHE A 131 -17.38 0.68 -6.15
C PHE A 131 -18.09 1.97 -5.78
N ARG A 132 -19.37 1.91 -5.40
CA ARG A 132 -20.12 3.06 -4.92
C ARG A 132 -21.07 2.69 -3.80
N CYS A 133 -21.32 3.63 -2.91
CA CYS A 133 -22.39 3.56 -1.93
C CYS A 133 -23.37 4.72 -2.06
N SER A 134 -24.61 4.50 -1.63
CA SER A 134 -25.58 5.58 -1.49
C SER A 134 -25.24 6.47 -0.27
N PRO A 135 -25.64 7.75 -0.26
CA PRO A 135 -25.34 8.67 0.84
C PRO A 135 -25.86 8.24 2.22
N ASP A 136 -26.89 7.39 2.25
CA ASP A 136 -27.46 6.78 3.46
C ASP A 136 -26.82 5.43 3.84
N PHE A 137 -25.83 4.95 3.07
CA PHE A 137 -25.08 3.72 3.30
C PHE A 137 -25.92 2.44 3.29
N THR A 138 -27.08 2.45 2.62
CA THR A 138 -27.95 1.27 2.51
C THR A 138 -27.73 0.49 1.22
N ASN A 139 -27.23 1.13 0.17
CA ASN A 139 -27.00 0.52 -1.14
C ASN A 139 -25.52 0.54 -1.47
N TRP A 140 -25.01 -0.62 -1.88
CA TRP A 140 -23.61 -0.86 -2.20
C TRP A 140 -23.55 -1.56 -3.55
N GLU A 141 -22.69 -1.07 -4.43
CA GLU A 141 -22.58 -1.62 -5.77
C GLU A 141 -21.13 -1.66 -6.24
N PHE A 142 -20.78 -2.75 -6.91
CA PHE A 142 -19.52 -2.92 -7.59
C PHE A 142 -19.80 -3.28 -9.05
N SER A 143 -19.34 -2.46 -9.99
CA SER A 143 -19.63 -2.63 -11.41
C SER A 143 -18.49 -2.13 -12.29
N PRO A 144 -18.39 -2.58 -13.55
CA PRO A 144 -17.48 -1.99 -14.52
C PRO A 144 -17.73 -0.49 -14.67
N PHE A 145 -16.66 0.30 -14.66
CA PHE A 145 -16.72 1.74 -14.90
C PHE A 145 -17.03 2.02 -16.37
N VAL A 146 -18.05 2.83 -16.61
CA VAL A 146 -18.49 3.21 -17.96
C VAL A 146 -17.94 4.60 -18.29
N PHE A 147 -17.11 4.67 -19.33
CA PHE A 147 -16.59 5.93 -19.85
C PHE A 147 -17.64 6.62 -20.73
N THR A 148 -17.85 7.92 -20.53
CA THR A 148 -18.57 8.76 -21.49
C THR A 148 -17.76 8.88 -22.77
N ASN A 149 -16.47 9.17 -22.63
CA ASN A 149 -15.48 9.15 -23.70
C ASN A 149 -14.24 8.42 -23.17
N ALA A 150 -13.99 7.21 -23.68
CA ALA A 150 -12.86 6.39 -23.29
C ALA A 150 -11.53 6.96 -23.83
N PRO A 151 -10.40 6.79 -23.11
CA PRO A 151 -9.09 7.23 -23.57
C PRO A 151 -8.68 6.60 -24.91
N THR A 152 -8.03 7.39 -25.75
CA THR A 152 -7.51 6.98 -27.05
C THR A 152 -6.01 6.74 -27.02
N ASP A 153 -5.52 5.98 -27.99
CA ASP A 153 -4.10 5.80 -28.23
C ASP A 153 -3.69 6.38 -29.59
N SER A 154 -3.22 7.63 -29.57
CA SER A 154 -2.77 8.36 -30.76
C SER A 154 -1.50 7.78 -31.40
N GLU A 155 -0.66 7.07 -30.64
CA GLU A 155 0.59 6.48 -31.15
C GLU A 155 0.34 5.29 -32.07
N ASN A 156 -0.80 4.60 -31.89
CA ASN A 156 -1.23 3.48 -32.72
C ASN A 156 -2.41 3.85 -33.63
N ALA A 157 -2.59 5.15 -33.91
CA ALA A 157 -3.60 5.63 -34.83
C ALA A 157 -3.40 5.07 -36.23
N ARG A 158 -4.50 4.64 -36.88
CA ARG A 158 -4.48 4.20 -38.28
C ARG A 158 -4.82 5.40 -39.17
N SER A 159 -3.95 5.76 -40.12
CA SER A 159 -4.18 6.83 -41.09
C SER A 159 -4.40 6.24 -42.49
N PRO A 160 -5.65 5.94 -42.90
CA PRO A 160 -5.90 5.20 -44.13
C PRO A 160 -5.47 5.97 -45.39
N PHE A 161 -4.95 5.26 -46.38
CA PHE A 161 -4.69 5.80 -47.72
C PHE A 161 -5.98 5.88 -48.56
N ARG A 162 -7.00 6.53 -47.99
CA ARG A 162 -8.32 6.73 -48.61
C ARG A 162 -8.82 8.13 -48.27
N LYS A 163 -9.49 8.77 -49.22
CA LYS A 163 -10.23 10.01 -48.93
C LYS A 163 -11.50 9.69 -48.16
N GLY A 164 -11.84 10.54 -47.20
CA GLY A 164 -13.02 10.37 -46.36
C GLY A 164 -13.81 11.67 -46.26
N LYS A 165 -15.14 11.59 -46.30
CA LYS A 165 -16.01 12.77 -46.20
C LYS A 165 -17.05 12.58 -45.08
N PRO A 166 -17.12 13.49 -44.10
CA PRO A 166 -18.22 13.55 -43.14
C PRO A 166 -19.47 14.19 -43.78
N SER A 167 -20.66 13.80 -43.33
CA SER A 167 -21.94 14.37 -43.82
C SER A 167 -22.42 15.61 -43.04
N GLY A 168 -21.64 16.09 -42.08
CA GLY A 168 -21.94 17.26 -41.25
C GLY A 168 -20.76 17.60 -40.34
N LYS A 169 -20.84 18.72 -39.61
CA LYS A 169 -19.72 19.27 -38.82
C LYS A 169 -20.02 19.70 -37.39
N ASP A 170 -21.30 19.80 -37.03
CA ASP A 170 -21.72 20.34 -35.73
C ASP A 170 -21.64 19.30 -34.61
N VAL A 171 -21.22 19.73 -33.42
CA VAL A 171 -21.13 18.86 -32.22
C VAL A 171 -22.49 18.30 -31.84
N GLY A 172 -22.52 17.03 -31.44
CA GLY A 172 -23.72 16.28 -31.09
C GLY A 172 -24.52 15.76 -32.29
N ALA A 173 -24.14 16.12 -33.52
CA ALA A 173 -24.79 15.58 -34.72
C ALA A 173 -24.35 14.14 -34.97
N PHE A 174 -25.31 13.29 -35.36
CA PHE A 174 -25.04 11.96 -35.90
C PHE A 174 -24.82 12.06 -37.41
N VAL A 175 -23.62 11.69 -37.86
CA VAL A 175 -23.17 11.83 -39.24
C VAL A 175 -22.70 10.50 -39.81
N SER A 176 -22.77 10.36 -41.13
CA SER A 176 -22.05 9.31 -41.85
C SER A 176 -20.67 9.80 -42.24
N PHE A 177 -19.65 8.96 -42.10
CA PHE A 177 -18.33 9.18 -42.69
C PHE A 177 -18.11 8.18 -43.82
N THR A 178 -17.99 8.69 -45.04
CA THR A 178 -17.96 7.88 -46.27
C THR A 178 -16.59 7.95 -46.93
N LEU A 179 -16.01 6.80 -47.25
CA LEU A 179 -14.77 6.68 -48.01
C LEU A 179 -15.06 6.79 -49.51
N ASP A 180 -14.24 7.56 -50.21
CA ASP A 180 -14.23 7.60 -51.68
C ASP A 180 -13.63 6.31 -52.27
N ALA A 181 -13.71 6.10 -53.58
CA ALA A 181 -13.13 4.94 -54.25
C ALA A 181 -11.65 4.69 -53.89
N ILE A 182 -11.21 3.44 -54.01
CA ILE A 182 -9.78 3.10 -53.82
C ILE A 182 -8.97 3.85 -54.87
N ASN A 183 -7.87 4.46 -54.44
CA ASN A 183 -7.01 5.22 -55.33
C ASN A 183 -6.35 4.34 -56.38
N SER A 184 -6.32 4.80 -57.62
CA SER A 184 -5.51 4.19 -58.66
C SER A 184 -4.02 4.32 -58.35
N TRP A 185 -3.23 3.33 -58.74
CA TRP A 185 -1.76 3.41 -58.66
C TRP A 185 -1.22 4.52 -59.57
N VAL A 186 -0.27 5.30 -59.05
CA VAL A 186 0.41 6.41 -59.71
C VAL A 186 1.91 6.28 -59.47
N SER A 187 2.71 6.34 -60.53
CA SER A 187 4.15 6.10 -60.49
C SER A 187 4.95 7.10 -59.65
N THR A 188 4.41 8.30 -59.42
CA THR A 188 5.07 9.37 -58.64
C THR A 188 4.69 9.40 -57.17
N THR A 189 3.71 8.59 -56.75
CA THR A 189 3.22 8.55 -55.37
C THR A 189 4.04 7.59 -54.53
N ALA A 190 4.44 8.03 -53.34
CA ALA A 190 5.04 7.16 -52.33
C ALA A 190 3.96 6.39 -51.57
N TYR A 191 4.08 5.07 -51.57
CA TYR A 191 3.20 4.16 -50.85
C TYR A 191 3.91 3.63 -49.60
N LEU A 192 3.21 3.63 -48.48
CA LEU A 192 3.68 3.04 -47.23
C LEU A 192 3.09 1.64 -47.08
N THR A 193 3.77 0.84 -46.28
CA THR A 193 3.31 -0.50 -45.91
C THR A 193 1.86 -0.45 -45.40
N GLY A 194 1.00 -1.26 -46.01
CA GLY A 194 -0.43 -1.35 -45.69
C GLY A 194 -1.35 -0.50 -46.56
N ASP A 195 -0.82 0.41 -47.39
CA ASP A 195 -1.63 1.18 -48.34
C ASP A 195 -2.35 0.27 -49.34
N VAL A 196 -3.58 0.63 -49.69
CA VAL A 196 -4.39 -0.12 -50.64
C VAL A 196 -4.67 0.72 -51.88
N ILE A 197 -4.39 0.16 -53.06
CA ILE A 197 -4.58 0.81 -54.36
C ILE A 197 -5.34 -0.09 -55.34
N GLN A 198 -5.79 0.49 -56.45
CA GLN A 198 -6.28 -0.23 -57.61
C GLN A 198 -5.31 -0.11 -58.79
N TYR A 199 -5.09 -1.23 -59.46
CA TYR A 199 -4.32 -1.29 -60.70
C TYR A 199 -4.91 -2.37 -61.61
N SER A 200 -5.18 -2.02 -62.88
CA SER A 200 -5.70 -2.95 -63.90
C SER A 200 -6.92 -3.78 -63.45
N GLY A 201 -7.86 -3.16 -62.72
CA GLY A 201 -9.09 -3.78 -62.25
C GLY A 201 -8.94 -4.68 -61.02
N LYS A 202 -7.73 -4.77 -60.44
CA LYS A 202 -7.43 -5.53 -59.23
C LYS A 202 -7.03 -4.60 -58.08
N THR A 203 -7.18 -5.07 -56.85
CA THR A 203 -6.79 -4.32 -55.65
C THR A 203 -5.50 -4.91 -55.09
N TYR A 204 -4.54 -4.05 -54.77
CA TYR A 204 -3.27 -4.45 -54.19
C TYR A 204 -3.03 -3.71 -52.87
N GLN A 205 -2.39 -4.39 -51.93
CA GLN A 205 -1.90 -3.82 -50.69
C GLN A 205 -0.37 -3.79 -50.70
N ALA A 206 0.21 -2.66 -50.31
CA ALA A 206 1.65 -2.51 -50.21
C ALA A 206 2.18 -3.35 -49.03
N THR A 207 3.17 -4.21 -49.28
CA THR A 207 3.83 -5.03 -48.25
C THR A 207 5.08 -4.35 -47.69
N GLN A 208 5.60 -3.35 -48.40
CA GLN A 208 6.77 -2.55 -48.02
C GLN A 208 6.62 -1.13 -48.57
N ASP A 209 7.28 -0.18 -47.91
CA ASP A 209 7.37 1.20 -48.38
C ASP A 209 8.03 1.23 -49.77
N ASN A 210 7.37 1.90 -50.71
CA ASN A 210 7.83 1.91 -52.10
C ASN A 210 7.41 3.17 -52.86
N ASN A 211 8.10 3.43 -53.96
CA ASN A 211 7.77 4.46 -54.93
C ASN A 211 8.08 3.91 -56.33
N ASN A 212 7.22 4.20 -57.30
CA ASN A 212 7.35 3.78 -58.69
C ASN A 212 7.55 2.25 -58.88
N LYS A 213 7.02 1.42 -57.97
CA LYS A 213 6.98 -0.04 -58.12
C LYS A 213 5.61 -0.45 -58.63
N GLN A 214 5.55 -0.95 -59.86
CA GLN A 214 4.29 -1.31 -60.51
C GLN A 214 3.68 -2.58 -59.85
N PRO A 215 2.38 -2.58 -59.49
CA PRO A 215 1.80 -3.60 -58.61
C PRO A 215 1.80 -5.05 -59.13
N ASP A 216 1.49 -5.25 -60.41
CA ASP A 216 1.34 -6.57 -61.02
C ASP A 216 2.66 -7.29 -61.32
N ILE A 217 3.77 -6.55 -61.43
CA ILE A 217 5.11 -7.09 -61.73
C ILE A 217 6.08 -7.01 -60.54
N SER A 218 5.73 -6.30 -59.46
CA SER A 218 6.60 -6.07 -58.31
C SER A 218 6.09 -6.79 -57.05
N ALA A 219 5.93 -8.12 -57.14
CA ALA A 219 5.29 -8.94 -56.10
C ALA A 219 5.93 -8.85 -54.69
N SER A 220 7.20 -8.43 -54.57
CA SER A 220 7.83 -8.21 -53.25
C SER A 220 7.28 -6.98 -52.51
N TYR A 221 6.69 -6.03 -53.24
CA TYR A 221 6.16 -4.77 -52.73
C TYR A 221 4.63 -4.74 -52.65
N TRP A 222 3.96 -5.66 -53.34
CA TRP A 222 2.51 -5.66 -53.51
C TRP A 222 1.94 -7.06 -53.40
N VAL A 223 0.85 -7.19 -52.65
CA VAL A 223 0.03 -8.41 -52.60
C VAL A 223 -1.38 -8.09 -53.10
N GLU A 224 -1.92 -8.93 -53.97
CA GLU A 224 -3.32 -8.80 -54.42
C GLU A 224 -4.27 -9.12 -53.27
N VAL A 225 -5.23 -8.24 -53.01
CA VAL A 225 -6.20 -8.35 -51.91
C VAL A 225 -7.63 -8.16 -52.43
N THR A 226 -8.62 -8.58 -51.64
CA THR A 226 -10.03 -8.32 -51.95
C THR A 226 -10.36 -6.83 -51.81
N ALA A 227 -11.35 -6.35 -52.58
CA ALA A 227 -11.79 -4.94 -52.60
C ALA A 227 -12.27 -4.37 -51.24
N GLY A 228 -12.42 -5.22 -50.21
CA GLY A 228 -12.75 -4.82 -48.84
C GLY A 228 -11.55 -4.35 -47.98
N SER A 229 -10.32 -4.54 -48.46
CA SER A 229 -9.11 -4.14 -47.72
C SER A 229 -8.92 -2.62 -47.73
N GLY A 230 -8.45 -2.06 -46.61
CA GLY A 230 -8.15 -0.62 -46.49
C GLY A 230 -9.36 0.29 -46.19
N GLY A 231 -10.52 -0.30 -45.86
CA GLY A 231 -11.68 0.42 -45.35
C GLY A 231 -11.96 0.17 -43.87
N PHE A 232 -13.20 0.47 -43.47
CA PHE A 232 -13.72 0.22 -42.13
C PHE A 232 -14.07 -1.26 -41.91
N SER A 233 -14.05 -1.67 -40.64
CA SER A 233 -14.55 -2.98 -40.19
C SER A 233 -15.52 -2.81 -39.02
N ALA A 234 -16.22 -3.89 -38.65
CA ALA A 234 -17.07 -3.90 -37.47
C ALA A 234 -16.28 -3.65 -36.16
N SER A 235 -14.97 -3.92 -36.14
CA SER A 235 -14.10 -3.65 -34.99
C SER A 235 -13.69 -2.18 -34.84
N ASP A 236 -14.07 -1.31 -35.79
CA ASP A 236 -13.88 0.14 -35.65
C ASP A 236 -14.98 0.81 -34.81
N VAL A 237 -16.09 0.13 -34.53
CA VAL A 237 -17.15 0.67 -33.65
C VAL A 237 -16.57 0.94 -32.25
N GLY A 238 -16.84 2.12 -31.71
CA GLY A 238 -16.30 2.61 -30.44
C GLY A 238 -14.99 3.38 -30.55
N LYS A 239 -14.26 3.29 -31.68
CA LYS A 239 -13.07 4.11 -31.96
C LYS A 239 -13.48 5.52 -32.38
N TYR A 240 -12.49 6.40 -32.48
CA TYR A 240 -12.70 7.79 -32.88
C TYR A 240 -12.04 8.09 -34.21
N ILE A 241 -12.63 8.98 -35.00
CA ILE A 241 -12.04 9.54 -36.20
C ILE A 241 -11.65 10.97 -35.89
N GLU A 242 -10.38 11.30 -36.09
CA GLU A 242 -9.91 12.69 -36.09
C GLU A 242 -9.83 13.17 -37.54
N VAL A 243 -10.55 14.24 -37.86
CA VAL A 243 -10.68 14.76 -39.23
C VAL A 243 -11.07 16.24 -39.22
N ASN A 244 -10.46 17.04 -40.11
CA ASN A 244 -10.77 18.46 -40.30
C ASN A 244 -10.88 19.24 -38.97
N GLY A 245 -9.95 19.02 -38.05
CA GLY A 245 -9.92 19.69 -36.74
C GLY A 245 -10.90 19.16 -35.69
N GLY A 246 -11.83 18.28 -36.08
CA GLY A 246 -12.87 17.69 -35.22
C GLY A 246 -12.67 16.20 -34.92
N ILE A 247 -13.55 15.67 -34.06
CA ILE A 247 -13.50 14.26 -33.60
C ILE A 247 -14.89 13.64 -33.72
N ILE A 248 -14.97 12.47 -34.33
CA ILE A 248 -16.20 11.68 -34.50
C ILE A 248 -16.06 10.34 -33.78
N ARG A 249 -16.95 10.01 -32.84
CA ARG A 249 -17.02 8.67 -32.26
C ARG A 249 -17.83 7.75 -33.15
N ILE A 250 -17.26 6.61 -33.56
CA ILE A 250 -17.93 5.64 -34.42
C ILE A 250 -18.98 4.88 -33.58
N THR A 251 -20.24 4.98 -33.96
CA THR A 251 -21.37 4.32 -33.26
C THR A 251 -21.90 3.11 -34.02
N GLN A 252 -21.68 3.04 -35.34
CA GLN A 252 -22.19 1.94 -36.16
C GLN A 252 -21.32 1.69 -37.39
N TYR A 253 -21.03 0.42 -37.67
CA TYR A 253 -20.50 -0.03 -38.95
C TYR A 253 -21.65 -0.29 -39.93
N VAL A 254 -21.61 0.32 -41.11
CA VAL A 254 -22.63 0.15 -42.16
C VAL A 254 -22.09 -0.73 -43.29
N ALA A 255 -20.93 -0.37 -43.83
CA ALA A 255 -20.23 -1.11 -44.87
C ALA A 255 -18.73 -0.74 -44.85
N THR A 256 -17.92 -1.43 -45.64
CA THR A 256 -16.47 -1.17 -45.69
C THR A 256 -16.11 0.30 -45.99
N ASN A 257 -16.95 1.00 -46.74
CA ASN A 257 -16.71 2.41 -47.08
C ASN A 257 -17.60 3.39 -46.28
N VAL A 258 -18.42 2.93 -45.33
CA VAL A 258 -19.38 3.80 -44.63
C VAL A 258 -19.51 3.39 -43.17
N ILE A 259 -19.33 4.36 -42.27
CA ILE A 259 -19.68 4.25 -40.86
C ILE A 259 -20.60 5.41 -40.47
N ASN A 260 -21.34 5.23 -39.37
CA ASN A 260 -22.04 6.32 -38.70
C ASN A 260 -21.37 6.62 -37.37
N GLY A 261 -21.42 7.88 -36.95
CA GLY A 261 -20.82 8.32 -35.69
C GLY A 261 -21.41 9.64 -35.19
N GLU A 262 -21.06 9.98 -33.96
CA GLU A 262 -21.44 11.22 -33.30
C GLU A 262 -20.23 12.18 -33.28
N ILE A 263 -20.45 13.44 -33.65
CA ILE A 263 -19.40 14.47 -33.58
C ILE A 263 -19.24 14.92 -32.13
N LEU A 264 -18.07 14.67 -31.53
CA LEU A 264 -17.76 15.06 -30.16
C LEU A 264 -16.98 16.38 -30.07
N LYS A 265 -16.17 16.68 -31.10
CA LYS A 265 -15.50 17.97 -31.28
C LYS A 265 -15.86 18.51 -32.66
N LYS A 266 -16.26 19.77 -32.72
CA LYS A 266 -16.71 20.42 -33.96
C LYS A 266 -15.63 20.28 -35.05
N LEU A 267 -16.06 19.95 -36.27
CA LEU A 267 -15.18 19.98 -37.43
C LEU A 267 -15.12 21.41 -37.96
N ASP A 268 -13.94 21.84 -38.41
CA ASP A 268 -13.75 23.14 -39.05
C ASP A 268 -14.57 23.22 -40.35
N ASP A 269 -14.62 22.11 -41.10
CA ASP A 269 -15.39 21.97 -42.33
C ASP A 269 -15.79 20.51 -42.60
N ASP A 270 -16.89 20.29 -43.34
CA ASP A 270 -17.41 18.99 -43.77
C ASP A 270 -16.95 18.61 -45.20
N VAL A 271 -15.78 19.12 -45.59
CA VAL A 271 -15.12 18.81 -46.86
C VAL A 271 -14.49 17.43 -46.86
N GLN A 272 -14.25 16.89 -48.06
CA GLN A 272 -13.53 15.63 -48.23
C GLN A 272 -12.08 15.79 -47.74
N ALA A 273 -11.73 15.03 -46.71
CA ALA A 273 -10.36 14.89 -46.23
C ALA A 273 -9.56 14.03 -47.20
N ILE A 274 -8.34 14.45 -47.50
CA ILE A 274 -7.41 13.71 -48.35
C ILE A 274 -6.86 12.48 -47.60
N GLU A 275 -6.20 11.60 -48.31
CA GLU A 275 -5.55 10.43 -47.75
C GLU A 275 -4.58 10.83 -46.64
N ARG A 276 -4.58 10.08 -45.53
CA ARG A 276 -3.71 10.32 -44.36
C ARG A 276 -3.86 11.66 -43.65
N SER A 277 -4.76 12.56 -44.06
CA SER A 277 -5.07 13.78 -43.31
C SER A 277 -6.16 13.58 -42.25
N TRP A 278 -6.63 12.35 -42.10
CA TRP A 278 -7.56 11.92 -41.07
C TRP A 278 -7.09 10.57 -40.51
N THR A 279 -7.44 10.29 -39.27
CA THR A 279 -6.96 9.12 -38.55
C THR A 279 -8.10 8.43 -37.81
N ILE A 280 -7.93 7.14 -37.55
CA ILE A 280 -8.79 6.34 -36.67
C ILE A 280 -7.97 6.05 -35.42
N LEU A 281 -8.40 6.65 -34.31
CA LEU A 281 -7.80 6.52 -32.99
C LEU A 281 -8.37 5.27 -32.29
N PRO A 282 -7.57 4.23 -32.06
CA PRO A 282 -7.99 3.09 -31.24
C PRO A 282 -8.18 3.48 -29.78
N LEU A 283 -8.90 2.64 -29.04
CA LEU A 283 -9.04 2.79 -27.59
C LEU A 283 -7.76 2.35 -26.90
N ALA A 284 -7.26 3.17 -25.96
CA ALA A 284 -6.07 2.82 -25.18
C ALA A 284 -6.31 1.66 -24.21
N PHE A 285 -7.57 1.43 -23.82
CA PHE A 285 -7.96 0.40 -22.86
C PHE A 285 -8.79 -0.69 -23.54
N ASN A 286 -8.22 -1.89 -23.63
CA ASN A 286 -8.88 -3.05 -24.22
C ASN A 286 -8.22 -4.35 -23.72
N SER A 287 -8.74 -5.52 -24.10
CA SER A 287 -8.22 -6.82 -23.66
C SER A 287 -6.78 -7.10 -24.13
N ASP A 288 -6.37 -6.52 -25.26
CA ASP A 288 -5.12 -6.84 -25.93
C ASP A 288 -4.00 -5.91 -25.44
N ASP A 289 -4.25 -4.60 -25.44
CA ASP A 289 -3.32 -3.57 -24.94
C ASP A 289 -3.32 -3.42 -23.41
N GLY A 290 -4.30 -4.04 -22.76
CA GLY A 290 -4.51 -4.02 -21.32
C GLY A 290 -5.26 -2.80 -20.80
N TYR A 291 -5.57 -2.86 -19.52
CA TYR A 291 -6.24 -1.80 -18.76
C TYR A 291 -5.23 -1.07 -17.87
N PRO A 292 -5.56 0.13 -17.33
CA PRO A 292 -4.65 0.83 -16.44
C PRO A 292 -4.38 0.03 -15.16
N ARG A 293 -3.13 0.03 -14.72
CA ARG A 293 -2.67 -0.54 -13.45
C ARG A 293 -2.88 0.42 -12.29
N CYS A 294 -2.75 1.72 -12.54
CA CYS A 294 -2.65 2.73 -11.50
C CYS A 294 -3.77 3.75 -11.62
N CYS A 295 -4.22 4.28 -10.48
CA CYS A 295 -5.16 5.37 -10.42
C CYS A 295 -4.90 6.32 -9.24
N THR A 296 -5.20 7.59 -9.42
CA THR A 296 -5.28 8.60 -8.35
C THR A 296 -6.29 9.70 -8.71
N TYR A 297 -6.54 10.63 -7.79
CA TYR A 297 -7.37 11.81 -8.02
C TYR A 297 -6.54 13.08 -7.79
N PHE A 298 -6.57 14.00 -8.75
CA PHE A 298 -5.89 15.27 -8.61
C PHE A 298 -6.67 16.40 -9.27
N LYS A 299 -6.91 17.50 -8.52
CA LYS A 299 -7.63 18.70 -8.99
C LYS A 299 -8.92 18.39 -9.78
N GLN A 300 -9.80 17.55 -9.21
CA GLN A 300 -11.07 17.11 -9.82
C GLN A 300 -10.93 16.31 -11.12
N ARG A 301 -9.76 15.70 -11.37
CA ARG A 301 -9.53 14.80 -12.49
C ARG A 301 -9.24 13.40 -11.94
N LEU A 302 -9.89 12.38 -12.52
CA LEU A 302 -9.48 11.00 -12.37
C LEU A 302 -8.23 10.80 -13.23
N VAL A 303 -7.18 10.25 -12.62
CA VAL A 303 -5.90 10.00 -13.30
C VAL A 303 -5.68 8.50 -13.38
N LEU A 304 -5.40 8.01 -14.59
CA LEU A 304 -5.15 6.59 -14.88
C LEU A 304 -3.78 6.45 -15.53
N ALA A 305 -3.06 5.35 -15.27
CA ALA A 305 -1.75 5.12 -15.89
C ALA A 305 -1.40 3.64 -16.02
N ASN A 306 -0.39 3.37 -16.85
CA ASN A 306 0.22 2.07 -17.09
C ASN A 306 -0.76 1.01 -17.64
N THR A 307 -0.88 0.95 -18.96
CA THR A 307 -1.42 -0.23 -19.65
C THR A 307 -0.27 -1.17 -20.04
N LYS A 308 -0.57 -2.40 -20.48
CA LYS A 308 0.48 -3.33 -20.94
C LYS A 308 1.23 -2.78 -22.14
N LYS A 309 0.50 -2.07 -23.02
CA LYS A 309 1.04 -1.45 -24.23
C LYS A 309 1.78 -0.14 -23.94
N ALA A 310 1.27 0.69 -23.04
CA ALA A 310 1.79 2.02 -22.72
C ALA A 310 2.06 2.15 -21.20
N PRO A 311 3.14 1.53 -20.68
CA PRO A 311 3.42 1.45 -19.24
C PRO A 311 3.87 2.77 -18.60
N ASN A 312 4.27 3.76 -19.40
CA ASN A 312 4.77 5.08 -18.99
C ASN A 312 3.82 6.24 -19.34
N LYS A 313 2.59 5.94 -19.81
CA LYS A 313 1.57 6.91 -20.19
C LYS A 313 0.59 7.16 -19.05
N ILE A 314 0.14 8.40 -18.93
CA ILE A 314 -0.76 8.90 -17.90
C ILE A 314 -1.89 9.64 -18.60
N TRP A 315 -3.13 9.30 -18.26
CA TRP A 315 -4.34 9.92 -18.78
C TRP A 315 -5.06 10.66 -17.65
N PHE A 316 -5.36 11.93 -17.88
CA PHE A 316 -6.15 12.77 -16.99
C PHE A 316 -7.55 12.96 -17.59
N SER A 317 -8.60 12.67 -16.82
CA SER A 317 -9.98 12.97 -17.23
C SER A 317 -10.20 14.48 -17.30
N ALA A 318 -11.26 14.92 -17.97
CA ALA A 318 -11.75 16.29 -17.88
C ALA A 318 -12.08 16.69 -16.43
N VAL A 319 -11.97 17.99 -16.11
CA VAL A 319 -12.28 18.54 -14.78
C VAL A 319 -13.74 18.27 -14.43
N GLY A 320 -13.98 17.60 -13.30
CA GLY A 320 -15.32 17.22 -12.85
C GLY A 320 -16.00 16.13 -13.69
N GLY A 321 -15.35 15.66 -14.75
CA GLY A 321 -15.85 14.65 -15.67
C GLY A 321 -15.06 13.35 -15.60
N ASN A 322 -15.21 12.58 -14.51
CA ASN A 322 -14.43 11.36 -14.23
C ASN A 322 -14.47 10.31 -15.37
N ALA A 323 -15.53 10.32 -16.20
CA ALA A 323 -15.74 9.39 -17.30
C ALA A 323 -15.39 9.97 -18.69
N ASN A 324 -14.96 11.23 -18.76
CA ASN A 324 -14.66 11.92 -20.01
C ASN A 324 -13.14 12.08 -20.19
N PHE A 325 -12.57 11.30 -21.09
CA PHE A 325 -11.17 11.37 -21.51
C PHE A 325 -11.01 11.83 -22.96
N LEU A 326 -11.98 12.61 -23.47
CA LEU A 326 -11.84 13.23 -24.78
C LEU A 326 -10.79 14.33 -24.72
N GLU A 327 -9.69 14.13 -25.45
CA GLU A 327 -8.59 15.08 -25.48
C GLU A 327 -8.88 16.21 -26.48
N THR A 328 -8.89 17.44 -25.97
CA THR A 328 -9.06 18.67 -26.73
C THR A 328 -8.18 19.77 -26.10
N THR A 329 -8.30 21.01 -26.57
CA THR A 329 -7.36 22.08 -26.21
C THR A 329 -7.85 23.01 -25.11
N ASP A 330 -9.09 22.87 -24.63
CA ASP A 330 -9.62 23.77 -23.62
C ASP A 330 -9.07 23.41 -22.24
N ASP A 331 -8.96 24.41 -21.35
CA ASP A 331 -8.26 24.26 -20.08
C ASP A 331 -8.82 23.16 -19.17
N GLY A 332 -10.13 22.91 -19.26
CA GLY A 332 -10.85 21.90 -18.50
C GLY A 332 -10.83 20.49 -19.10
N ASP A 333 -10.31 20.33 -20.31
CA ASP A 333 -10.43 19.09 -21.07
C ASP A 333 -9.44 18.03 -20.62
N ALA A 334 -9.72 16.79 -20.99
CA ALA A 334 -8.83 15.67 -20.74
C ALA A 334 -7.52 15.85 -21.51
N PHE A 335 -6.46 15.24 -21.00
CA PHE A 335 -5.17 15.19 -21.69
C PHE A 335 -4.40 13.95 -21.24
N SER A 336 -3.46 13.50 -22.06
CA SER A 336 -2.49 12.50 -21.68
C SER A 336 -1.07 13.00 -21.83
N VAL A 337 -0.18 12.44 -21.01
CA VAL A 337 1.24 12.71 -21.05
C VAL A 337 2.01 11.40 -20.99
N VAL A 338 3.17 11.38 -21.62
CA VAL A 338 4.09 10.24 -21.61
C VAL A 338 5.38 10.71 -20.96
N SER A 339 5.86 9.97 -19.97
CA SER A 339 7.19 10.22 -19.41
C SER A 339 8.25 9.88 -20.46
N ALA A 340 8.99 10.90 -20.90
CA ALA A 340 10.13 10.79 -21.80
C ALA A 340 11.44 10.88 -20.99
N SER A 341 11.82 9.80 -20.33
CA SER A 341 13.14 9.67 -19.68
C SER A 341 14.03 8.70 -20.48
N GLY A 342 15.33 8.69 -20.17
CA GLY A 342 16.32 7.86 -20.89
C GLY A 342 16.09 6.35 -20.76
N LEU A 343 15.19 5.91 -19.86
CA LEU A 343 14.80 4.51 -19.65
C LEU A 343 13.27 4.39 -19.65
N ALA A 344 12.73 3.41 -20.36
CA ALA A 344 11.29 3.12 -20.35
C ALA A 344 10.86 2.48 -19.01
N ASN A 345 10.64 3.32 -18.00
CA ASN A 345 10.21 2.88 -16.67
C ASN A 345 8.69 2.76 -16.58
N SER A 346 8.21 1.62 -16.08
CA SER A 346 6.77 1.39 -15.87
C SER A 346 6.29 2.12 -14.62
N ILE A 347 5.15 2.80 -14.70
CA ILE A 347 4.54 3.49 -13.56
C ILE A 347 3.87 2.47 -12.65
N LEU A 348 4.31 2.36 -11.40
CA LEU A 348 3.84 1.35 -10.46
C LEU A 348 2.77 1.89 -9.51
N PHE A 349 2.87 3.17 -9.13
CA PHE A 349 1.89 3.85 -8.27
C PHE A 349 1.75 5.33 -8.63
N LEU A 350 0.57 5.88 -8.35
CA LEU A 350 0.26 7.30 -8.48
C LEU A 350 -0.21 7.85 -7.14
N GLU A 351 0.40 8.95 -6.70
CA GLU A 351 0.00 9.67 -5.49
C GLU A 351 -0.09 11.17 -5.73
N ALA A 352 -1.25 11.75 -5.46
CA ALA A 352 -1.51 13.19 -5.59
C ALA A 352 -0.93 14.03 -4.42
N GLN A 353 0.26 14.62 -4.58
CA GLN A 353 0.84 15.54 -3.61
C GLN A 353 1.58 16.68 -4.34
N ARG A 354 1.10 17.93 -4.21
CA ARG A 354 1.52 19.13 -4.98
C ARG A 354 1.30 19.01 -6.51
N GLY A 355 1.62 17.88 -7.10
CA GLY A 355 1.24 17.38 -8.41
C GLY A 355 0.79 15.92 -8.32
N VAL A 356 0.88 15.19 -9.42
CA VAL A 356 0.76 13.72 -9.42
C VAL A 356 2.16 13.12 -9.38
N VAL A 357 2.55 12.61 -8.21
CA VAL A 357 3.78 11.84 -8.04
C VAL A 357 3.59 10.47 -8.68
N CYS A 358 4.51 10.13 -9.57
CA CYS A 358 4.55 8.86 -10.27
C CYS A 358 5.76 8.06 -9.76
N LEU A 359 5.48 6.98 -9.02
CA LEU A 359 6.50 6.04 -8.57
C LEU A 359 6.67 4.98 -9.65
N THR A 360 7.87 4.87 -10.22
CA THR A 360 8.14 3.92 -11.31
C THR A 360 9.11 2.82 -10.89
N SER A 361 9.35 1.85 -11.76
CA SER A 361 10.37 0.81 -11.55
C SER A 361 11.81 1.33 -11.43
N GLY A 362 12.10 2.56 -11.89
CA GLY A 362 13.46 3.09 -11.96
C GLY A 362 13.67 4.48 -11.35
N GLY A 363 12.60 5.21 -11.03
CA GLY A 363 12.70 6.55 -10.43
C GLY A 363 11.35 7.17 -10.08
N GLU A 364 11.40 8.34 -9.51
CA GLU A 364 10.27 9.12 -9.02
C GLU A 364 10.23 10.47 -9.74
N TYR A 365 9.10 10.75 -10.40
CA TYR A 365 8.85 12.04 -11.05
C TYR A 365 7.49 12.60 -10.66
N MET A 366 7.30 13.89 -10.86
CA MET A 366 6.05 14.59 -10.61
C MET A 366 5.50 15.17 -11.91
N VAL A 367 4.21 14.95 -12.15
CA VAL A 367 3.44 15.66 -13.18
C VAL A 367 2.74 16.84 -12.51
N SER A 368 3.10 18.05 -12.93
CA SER A 368 2.62 19.29 -12.31
C SER A 368 2.56 20.44 -13.33
N SER A 369 2.25 21.64 -12.87
CA SER A 369 2.30 22.89 -13.65
C SER A 369 2.57 24.05 -12.71
N ASP A 370 3.23 25.10 -13.18
CA ASP A 370 3.52 26.31 -12.38
C ASP A 370 2.26 27.14 -12.10
N GLY A 371 1.17 26.89 -12.84
CA GLY A 371 -0.12 27.55 -12.68
C GLY A 371 -1.29 26.56 -12.65
N VAL A 372 -2.30 26.85 -13.49
CA VAL A 372 -3.43 25.94 -13.69
C VAL A 372 -2.94 24.75 -14.51
N LEU A 373 -3.28 23.53 -14.09
CA LEU A 373 -2.94 22.31 -14.82
C LEU A 373 -3.95 22.12 -15.96
N THR A 374 -3.49 22.30 -17.19
CA THR A 374 -4.28 22.20 -18.43
C THR A 374 -3.53 21.34 -19.47
N PRO A 375 -4.17 20.96 -20.58
CA PRO A 375 -3.50 20.21 -21.66
C PRO A 375 -2.22 20.89 -22.19
N THR A 376 -2.13 22.22 -22.12
CA THR A 376 -1.03 23.01 -22.71
C THR A 376 0.02 23.48 -21.69
N THR A 377 -0.21 23.28 -20.39
CA THR A 377 0.68 23.78 -19.32
C THR A 377 1.29 22.67 -18.46
N VAL A 378 1.02 21.41 -18.78
CA VAL A 378 1.51 20.25 -18.03
C VAL A 378 3.03 20.05 -18.23
N ASN A 379 3.74 19.88 -17.12
CA ASN A 379 5.17 19.63 -17.06
C ASN A 379 5.43 18.31 -16.32
N ILE A 380 6.52 17.63 -16.69
CA ILE A 380 7.02 16.43 -16.01
C ILE A 380 8.42 16.72 -15.49
N ASN A 381 8.61 16.60 -14.17
CA ASN A 381 9.90 16.83 -13.52
C ASN A 381 10.36 15.55 -12.81
N GLU A 382 11.52 15.03 -13.20
CA GLU A 382 12.17 13.93 -12.50
C GLU A 382 12.92 14.45 -11.27
N HIS A 383 12.80 13.73 -10.15
CA HIS A 383 13.37 14.17 -8.88
C HIS A 383 14.41 13.18 -8.33
N THR A 384 14.09 11.89 -8.32
CA THR A 384 14.99 10.84 -7.82
C THR A 384 14.94 9.59 -8.71
N ALA A 385 15.96 8.73 -8.62
CA ALA A 385 16.14 7.55 -9.47
C ALA A 385 16.25 6.25 -8.64
N PHE A 386 15.47 6.13 -7.55
CA PHE A 386 15.55 4.96 -6.68
C PHE A 386 14.68 3.80 -7.17
N GLY A 387 13.49 4.12 -7.69
CA GLY A 387 12.47 3.19 -8.14
C GLY A 387 11.71 2.56 -6.97
N ALA A 388 10.46 2.20 -7.21
CA ALA A 388 9.56 1.58 -6.24
C ALA A 388 9.42 0.06 -6.43
N TYR A 389 9.15 -0.64 -5.34
CA TYR A 389 8.81 -2.06 -5.35
C TYR A 389 7.35 -2.28 -5.79
N PRO A 390 7.05 -3.15 -6.78
CA PRO A 390 5.76 -3.16 -7.48
C PRO A 390 4.56 -3.70 -6.68
N VAL A 391 4.78 -4.27 -5.50
CA VAL A 391 3.73 -4.87 -4.66
C VAL A 391 3.21 -3.85 -3.63
N THR A 392 4.11 -3.15 -2.97
CA THR A 392 3.80 -2.39 -1.76
C THR A 392 3.32 -0.99 -2.11
N ARG A 393 2.01 -0.78 -1.94
CA ARG A 393 1.40 0.53 -2.18
C ARG A 393 2.02 1.59 -1.24
N PRO A 394 2.36 2.79 -1.75
CA PRO A 394 2.85 3.87 -0.92
C PRO A 394 1.81 4.32 0.11
N CYS A 395 2.28 4.81 1.25
CA CYS A 395 1.45 5.32 2.33
C CYS A 395 1.81 6.79 2.59
N ARG A 396 0.81 7.63 2.84
CA ARG A 396 1.05 9.02 3.24
C ARG A 396 1.14 9.13 4.75
N VAL A 397 2.15 9.84 5.22
CA VAL A 397 2.34 10.14 6.64
C VAL A 397 2.70 11.62 6.75
N GLY A 398 1.78 12.41 7.31
CA GLY A 398 1.89 13.87 7.31
C GLY A 398 2.06 14.43 5.88
N ASN A 399 3.19 15.10 5.64
CA ASN A 399 3.56 15.68 4.34
C ASN A 399 4.54 14.82 3.54
N GLU A 400 4.67 13.53 3.84
CA GLU A 400 5.60 12.63 3.17
C GLU A 400 4.87 11.42 2.56
N ILE A 401 5.42 10.92 1.46
CA ILE A 401 5.00 9.64 0.87
C ILE A 401 6.04 8.60 1.23
N LEU A 402 5.65 7.66 2.08
CA LEU A 402 6.43 6.48 2.41
C LEU A 402 6.27 5.44 1.30
N PHE A 403 7.38 4.95 0.74
CA PHE A 403 7.38 3.91 -0.28
C PHE A 403 8.58 2.97 -0.14
N ILE A 404 8.41 1.73 -0.62
CA ILE A 404 9.47 0.73 -0.62
C ILE A 404 10.29 0.86 -1.89
N GLN A 405 11.61 0.97 -1.76
CA GLN A 405 12.53 1.03 -2.90
C GLN A 405 12.49 -0.30 -3.68
N ARG A 406 12.80 -0.29 -4.98
CA ARG A 406 12.72 -1.41 -5.93
C ARG A 406 13.25 -2.78 -5.46
N GLY A 407 14.16 -2.82 -4.49
CA GLY A 407 14.68 -4.06 -3.89
C GLY A 407 13.71 -4.75 -2.92
N GLY A 408 12.64 -4.08 -2.49
CA GLY A 408 11.64 -4.64 -1.57
C GLY A 408 11.97 -4.49 -0.08
N GLU A 409 13.23 -4.20 0.26
CA GLU A 409 13.72 -4.27 1.65
C GLU A 409 13.85 -2.91 2.34
N ARG A 410 13.93 -1.82 1.57
CA ARG A 410 14.25 -0.48 2.09
C ARG A 410 13.05 0.44 2.03
N LEU A 411 12.76 1.12 3.13
CA LEU A 411 11.72 2.12 3.23
C LEU A 411 12.31 3.52 3.01
N ARG A 412 11.69 4.30 2.14
CA ARG A 412 12.04 5.70 1.87
C ARG A 412 10.87 6.62 2.12
N ALA A 413 11.17 7.88 2.43
CA ALA A 413 10.17 8.94 2.57
C ALA A 413 10.42 10.01 1.51
N LEU A 414 9.54 10.08 0.52
CA LEU A 414 9.54 11.13 -0.49
C LEU A 414 8.93 12.40 0.11
N SER A 415 9.69 13.49 0.10
CA SER A 415 9.28 14.76 0.69
C SER A 415 9.83 15.92 -0.13
N TYR A 416 9.12 17.04 -0.15
CA TYR A 416 9.60 18.25 -0.82
C TYR A 416 10.57 19.01 0.10
N ARG A 417 11.70 19.45 -0.45
CA ARG A 417 12.71 20.27 0.24
C ARG A 417 12.88 21.59 -0.49
N TYR A 418 12.78 22.68 0.27
CA TYR A 418 12.91 24.04 -0.27
C TYR A 418 14.33 24.33 -0.74
N GLU A 419 15.35 23.73 -0.15
CA GLU A 419 16.76 24.00 -0.46
C GLU A 419 17.15 23.57 -1.89
N VAL A 420 16.50 22.50 -2.38
CA VAL A 420 16.75 21.95 -3.72
C VAL A 420 15.56 22.14 -4.66
N ASP A 421 14.53 22.90 -4.21
CA ASP A 421 13.26 23.12 -4.92
C ASP A 421 12.71 21.85 -5.59
N GLY A 422 12.63 20.76 -4.83
CA GLY A 422 12.34 19.45 -5.40
C GLY A 422 12.00 18.38 -4.38
N LEU A 423 11.55 17.23 -4.87
CA LEU A 423 11.37 16.06 -4.03
C LEU A 423 12.72 15.39 -3.76
N VAL A 424 12.95 15.02 -2.50
CA VAL A 424 14.04 14.15 -2.08
C VAL A 424 13.47 12.92 -1.40
N SER A 425 14.25 11.85 -1.38
CA SER A 425 13.79 10.55 -0.88
C SER A 425 14.78 9.92 0.12
N PRO A 426 15.01 10.51 1.31
CA PRO A 426 15.82 9.90 2.35
C PRO A 426 15.34 8.49 2.72
N GLU A 427 16.29 7.64 3.08
CA GLU A 427 16.03 6.27 3.54
C GLU A 427 15.71 6.27 5.04
N ILE A 428 14.56 5.69 5.39
CA ILE A 428 14.02 5.61 6.76
C ILE A 428 14.46 4.32 7.46
N SER A 429 14.71 3.28 6.69
CA SER A 429 15.22 1.99 7.17
C SER A 429 16.74 1.98 7.40
N ALA A 430 17.45 3.09 7.21
CA ALA A 430 18.92 3.08 7.16
C ALA A 430 19.59 2.52 8.43
N LEU A 431 18.98 2.71 9.60
CA LEU A 431 19.47 2.21 10.89
C LEU A 431 18.98 0.79 11.21
N SER A 432 17.99 0.29 10.48
CA SER A 432 17.27 -0.96 10.77
C SER A 432 17.06 -1.79 9.49
N SER A 433 18.00 -1.72 8.53
CA SER A 433 17.83 -2.29 7.18
C SER A 433 17.66 -3.80 7.21
N HIS A 434 18.23 -4.46 8.22
CA HIS A 434 18.17 -5.89 8.44
C HIS A 434 16.73 -6.42 8.60
N ILE A 435 15.79 -5.59 9.06
CA ILE A 435 14.39 -6.02 9.22
C ILE A 435 13.77 -6.33 7.86
N GLY A 436 13.99 -5.49 6.84
CA GLY A 436 13.53 -5.79 5.49
C GLY A 436 14.27 -6.99 4.89
N GLU A 437 15.59 -7.02 5.03
CA GLU A 437 16.48 -8.04 4.46
C GLU A 437 16.21 -9.45 5.01
N LEU A 438 16.04 -9.60 6.33
CA LEU A 438 15.86 -10.91 6.97
C LEU A 438 14.48 -11.52 6.73
N HIS A 439 13.47 -10.68 6.45
CA HIS A 439 12.07 -11.10 6.37
C HIS A 439 11.53 -11.13 4.95
N GLY A 440 12.41 -11.06 3.93
CA GLY A 440 12.00 -11.17 2.53
C GLY A 440 11.30 -9.92 1.98
N GLY A 441 11.59 -8.75 2.54
CA GLY A 441 11.03 -7.47 2.13
C GLY A 441 9.80 -7.02 2.92
N ILE A 442 9.25 -5.88 2.50
CA ILE A 442 8.06 -5.25 3.09
C ILE A 442 6.95 -5.27 2.04
N ASN A 443 5.87 -6.02 2.28
CA ASN A 443 4.77 -6.25 1.34
C ASN A 443 3.61 -5.26 1.47
N GLU A 444 3.39 -4.71 2.66
CA GLU A 444 2.29 -3.78 2.93
C GLU A 444 2.70 -2.73 3.96
N ILE A 445 2.18 -1.51 3.82
CA ILE A 445 2.36 -0.42 4.79
C ILE A 445 0.97 0.10 5.16
N CYS A 446 0.70 0.19 6.46
CA CYS A 446 -0.53 0.73 7.03
C CYS A 446 -0.17 1.78 8.08
N TYR A 447 -0.68 3.00 7.94
CA TYR A 447 -0.48 4.07 8.92
C TYR A 447 -1.66 4.15 9.89
N GLN A 448 -1.33 4.07 11.17
CA GLN A 448 -2.23 4.38 12.28
C GLN A 448 -1.77 5.72 12.87
N GLN A 449 -2.60 6.74 12.76
CA GLN A 449 -2.24 8.09 13.20
C GLN A 449 -2.46 8.27 14.71
N GLU A 450 -3.59 7.78 15.21
CA GLU A 450 -4.00 7.91 16.61
C GLU A 450 -4.28 6.52 17.23
N PRO A 451 -4.01 6.32 18.54
CA PRO A 451 -3.53 7.30 19.52
C PRO A 451 -2.01 7.54 19.47
N GLU A 452 -1.28 6.71 18.73
CA GLU A 452 0.16 6.85 18.53
C GLU A 452 0.46 6.75 17.03
N SER A 453 1.30 7.65 16.54
CA SER A 453 1.74 7.70 15.14
C SER A 453 2.64 6.51 14.82
N ILE A 454 2.02 5.41 14.37
CA ILE A 454 2.66 4.14 14.10
C ILE A 454 2.46 3.76 12.64
N VAL A 455 3.56 3.48 11.96
CA VAL A 455 3.56 2.84 10.64
C VAL A 455 3.76 1.34 10.83
N TRP A 456 2.74 0.55 10.48
CA TRP A 456 2.79 -0.90 10.47
C TRP A 456 3.25 -1.39 9.10
N CYS A 457 4.27 -2.25 9.09
CA CYS A 457 4.83 -2.85 7.87
C CYS A 457 4.64 -4.36 7.92
N VAL A 458 3.81 -4.92 7.04
CA VAL A 458 3.71 -6.39 6.88
C VAL A 458 4.89 -6.86 6.05
N LEU A 459 5.67 -7.80 6.59
CA LEU A 459 6.91 -8.30 6.00
C LEU A 459 6.65 -9.50 5.08
N GLY A 460 7.66 -9.87 4.28
CA GLY A 460 7.59 -10.97 3.30
C GLY A 460 7.25 -12.34 3.88
N ASP A 461 7.64 -12.60 5.12
CA ASP A 461 7.35 -13.84 5.86
C ASP A 461 6.04 -13.80 6.68
N GLY A 462 5.31 -12.68 6.64
CA GLY A 462 4.07 -12.46 7.38
C GLY A 462 4.25 -11.99 8.82
N LYS A 463 5.48 -11.73 9.28
CA LYS A 463 5.71 -10.93 10.49
C LYS A 463 5.41 -9.46 10.22
N VAL A 464 5.43 -8.65 11.26
CA VAL A 464 5.16 -7.22 11.16
C VAL A 464 6.32 -6.44 11.78
N ALA A 465 6.67 -5.30 11.19
CA ALA A 465 7.48 -4.29 11.84
C ALA A 465 6.60 -3.08 12.18
N SER A 466 6.88 -2.43 13.30
CA SER A 466 6.27 -1.15 13.66
C SER A 466 7.33 -0.05 13.62
N ILE A 467 6.95 1.12 13.13
CA ILE A 467 7.77 2.32 13.19
C ILE A 467 7.00 3.38 13.96
N THR A 468 7.48 3.74 15.14
CA THR A 468 7.01 4.96 15.79
C THR A 468 7.60 6.13 15.01
N PHE A 469 6.73 6.82 14.27
CA PHE A 469 7.15 7.78 13.26
C PHE A 469 6.71 9.19 13.67
N ASN A 470 7.64 9.97 14.20
CA ASN A 470 7.43 11.38 14.53
C ASN A 470 8.66 12.19 14.10
N ARG A 471 8.58 12.77 12.90
CA ARG A 471 9.65 13.59 12.32
C ARG A 471 9.93 14.87 13.12
N ASP A 472 8.91 15.48 13.71
CA ASP A 472 9.04 16.74 14.46
C ASP A 472 9.86 16.57 15.74
N GLN A 473 9.88 15.35 16.28
CA GLN A 473 10.67 14.99 17.47
C GLN A 473 11.88 14.10 17.12
N GLU A 474 12.22 13.98 15.85
CA GLU A 474 13.34 13.15 15.35
C GLU A 474 13.24 11.66 15.79
N VAL A 475 12.03 11.14 15.94
CA VAL A 475 11.77 9.74 16.32
C VAL A 475 11.42 8.92 15.10
N ILE A 476 12.28 7.94 14.80
CA ILE A 476 12.06 6.90 13.79
C ILE A 476 12.51 5.59 14.44
N ALA A 477 11.61 5.00 15.23
CA ALA A 477 11.96 3.86 16.05
C ALA A 477 11.32 2.58 15.51
N TRP A 478 12.15 1.73 14.91
CA TRP A 478 11.75 0.41 14.42
C TRP A 478 11.69 -0.62 15.55
N ALA A 479 10.71 -1.51 15.49
CA ALA A 479 10.64 -2.71 16.33
C ALA A 479 9.94 -3.86 15.57
N GLN A 480 10.32 -5.09 15.87
CA GLN A 480 9.73 -6.29 15.27
C GLN A 480 8.52 -6.77 16.08
N GLN A 481 7.50 -7.26 15.39
CA GLN A 481 6.23 -7.68 15.95
C GLN A 481 5.87 -9.06 15.39
N ASP A 482 5.71 -10.01 16.29
CA ASP A 482 5.33 -11.39 16.01
C ASP A 482 3.97 -11.66 16.65
N PHE A 483 2.95 -11.81 15.81
CA PHE A 483 1.58 -12.13 16.20
C PHE A 483 1.31 -13.65 16.26
N GLY A 484 2.32 -14.50 16.01
CA GLY A 484 2.21 -15.95 16.11
C GLY A 484 1.43 -16.61 14.96
N GLY A 485 1.43 -15.98 13.79
CA GLY A 485 0.83 -16.44 12.54
C GLY A 485 1.35 -15.61 11.37
N THR A 486 0.79 -15.81 10.18
CA THR A 486 1.17 -15.04 8.98
C THR A 486 0.17 -13.92 8.75
N VAL A 487 0.56 -12.68 9.02
CA VAL A 487 -0.25 -11.49 8.73
C VAL A 487 -0.30 -11.30 7.21
N LEU A 488 -1.52 -11.15 6.68
CA LEU A 488 -1.79 -11.02 5.24
C LEU A 488 -1.97 -9.57 4.82
N SER A 489 -2.64 -8.76 5.64
CA SER A 489 -2.94 -7.36 5.37
C SER A 489 -3.36 -6.63 6.65
N MET A 490 -3.09 -5.34 6.73
CA MET A 490 -3.45 -4.47 7.84
C MET A 490 -4.16 -3.21 7.33
N CYS A 491 -5.15 -2.73 8.07
CA CYS A 491 -5.91 -1.55 7.69
C CYS A 491 -6.29 -0.75 8.93
N SER A 492 -6.00 0.56 8.88
CA SER A 492 -6.41 1.54 9.88
C SER A 492 -7.58 2.36 9.34
N VAL A 493 -8.58 2.58 10.18
CA VAL A 493 -9.75 3.41 9.85
C VAL A 493 -10.05 4.39 10.99
N PRO A 494 -10.29 5.68 10.69
CA PRO A 494 -10.58 6.67 11.72
C PRO A 494 -11.97 6.47 12.32
N THR A 495 -12.14 6.97 13.55
CA THR A 495 -13.43 7.03 14.25
C THR A 495 -13.83 8.44 14.62
N ALA A 496 -15.11 8.64 14.94
CA ALA A 496 -15.63 9.91 15.43
C ALA A 496 -15.04 10.34 16.79
N LEU A 497 -14.43 9.42 17.54
CA LEU A 497 -13.81 9.71 18.84
C LEU A 497 -12.39 10.29 18.70
N GLY A 498 -11.82 10.29 17.49
CA GLY A 498 -10.46 10.76 17.22
C GLY A 498 -9.44 9.62 17.09
N ASP A 499 -9.67 8.50 17.78
CA ASP A 499 -8.80 7.32 17.68
C ASP A 499 -9.01 6.57 16.36
N ASP A 500 -7.94 5.95 15.84
CA ASP A 500 -8.04 5.01 14.73
C ASP A 500 -8.25 3.58 15.23
N LEU A 501 -9.06 2.81 14.51
CA LEU A 501 -9.16 1.36 14.69
C LEU A 501 -8.26 0.66 13.68
N CYS A 502 -7.26 -0.06 14.17
CA CYS A 502 -6.37 -0.87 13.35
C CYS A 502 -6.81 -2.34 13.36
N PHE A 503 -6.98 -2.92 12.18
CA PHE A 503 -7.35 -4.31 11.97
C PHE A 503 -6.28 -5.04 11.16
N MET A 504 -6.20 -6.35 11.35
CA MET A 504 -5.36 -7.23 10.55
C MET A 504 -6.12 -8.48 10.10
N LEU A 505 -5.80 -8.94 8.89
CA LEU A 505 -6.06 -10.31 8.46
C LEU A 505 -4.84 -11.16 8.80
N ILE A 506 -5.03 -12.23 9.54
CA ILE A 506 -3.96 -13.14 9.93
C ILE A 506 -4.36 -14.59 9.68
N ASN A 507 -3.46 -15.35 9.04
CA ASN A 507 -3.57 -16.80 8.93
C ASN A 507 -2.89 -17.46 10.13
N ARG A 508 -3.68 -18.18 10.93
CA ARG A 508 -3.21 -18.97 12.07
C ARG A 508 -3.51 -20.43 11.80
N ASN A 509 -2.47 -21.23 11.54
CA ASN A 509 -2.58 -22.68 11.29
C ASN A 509 -3.67 -23.05 10.24
N GLY A 510 -3.76 -22.28 9.15
CA GLY A 510 -4.72 -22.50 8.06
C GLY A 510 -6.08 -21.80 8.22
N THR A 511 -6.33 -21.14 9.35
CA THR A 511 -7.55 -20.35 9.58
C THR A 511 -7.25 -18.87 9.43
N VAL A 512 -7.89 -18.21 8.47
CA VAL A 512 -7.78 -16.76 8.27
C VAL A 512 -8.79 -16.04 9.17
N ASN A 513 -8.29 -15.17 10.04
CA ASN A 513 -9.09 -14.42 11.00
C ASN A 513 -8.91 -12.92 10.80
N LEU A 514 -9.98 -12.18 11.07
CA LEU A 514 -9.97 -10.74 11.24
C LEU A 514 -9.80 -10.43 12.73
N GLU A 515 -8.74 -9.70 13.06
CA GLU A 515 -8.41 -9.32 14.42
C GLU A 515 -8.21 -7.80 14.53
N GLN A 516 -8.66 -7.21 15.64
CA GLN A 516 -8.54 -5.79 15.91
C GLN A 516 -7.39 -5.55 16.91
N LEU A 517 -6.41 -4.72 16.56
CA LEU A 517 -5.36 -4.33 17.49
C LEU A 517 -5.90 -3.38 18.57
N SER A 518 -5.56 -3.61 19.83
CA SER A 518 -5.95 -2.73 20.94
C SER A 518 -5.02 -2.87 22.15
N PHE A 519 -4.67 -1.75 22.79
CA PHE A 519 -3.97 -1.75 24.07
C PHE A 519 -4.81 -2.27 25.25
N ASN A 520 -6.12 -2.46 25.04
CA ASN A 520 -7.01 -3.10 26.01
C ASN A 520 -7.01 -4.63 25.91
N ALA A 521 -6.30 -5.20 24.93
CA ALA A 521 -6.05 -6.63 24.82
C ALA A 521 -4.60 -6.93 25.26
N TYR A 522 -4.42 -7.87 26.18
CA TYR A 522 -3.09 -8.30 26.67
C TYR A 522 -2.62 -9.62 26.03
N LEU A 523 -3.48 -10.24 25.23
CA LEU A 523 -3.28 -11.46 24.47
C LEU A 523 -3.61 -11.22 22.98
N ASP A 524 -3.10 -12.09 22.13
CA ASP A 524 -3.49 -12.14 20.72
C ASP A 524 -4.69 -13.05 20.50
N SER A 525 -5.54 -12.69 19.53
CA SER A 525 -6.82 -13.36 19.27
C SER A 525 -7.68 -13.49 20.54
N GLN A 526 -7.60 -12.49 21.41
CA GLN A 526 -8.22 -12.47 22.73
C GLN A 526 -9.75 -12.58 22.61
N ARG A 527 -10.33 -13.42 23.48
CA ARG A 527 -11.76 -13.65 23.60
C ARG A 527 -12.16 -13.72 25.06
N ASP A 528 -13.39 -13.32 25.33
CA ASP A 528 -14.04 -13.57 26.60
C ASP A 528 -14.68 -14.96 26.54
N ALA A 529 -14.38 -15.81 27.53
CA ALA A 529 -14.90 -17.16 27.62
C ALA A 529 -15.46 -17.41 29.02
N THR A 530 -16.66 -17.98 29.08
CA THR A 530 -17.28 -18.37 30.35
C THR A 530 -16.87 -19.80 30.70
N VAL A 531 -16.31 -19.99 31.89
CA VAL A 531 -15.96 -21.30 32.41
C VAL A 531 -17.26 -22.07 32.71
N SER A 532 -17.42 -23.25 32.12
CA SER A 532 -18.62 -24.07 32.29
C SER A 532 -18.79 -24.57 33.74
N VAL A 533 -19.98 -25.08 34.07
CA VAL A 533 -20.26 -25.71 35.37
C VAL A 533 -19.34 -26.90 35.69
N ALA A 534 -18.70 -27.48 34.68
CA ALA A 534 -17.71 -28.54 34.83
C ALA A 534 -16.27 -28.01 35.01
N ASN A 535 -16.10 -26.70 35.26
CA ASN A 535 -14.82 -25.99 35.31
C ASN A 535 -13.98 -26.14 34.04
N LYS A 536 -14.63 -26.07 32.87
CA LYS A 536 -13.98 -26.28 31.57
C LYS A 536 -14.32 -25.21 30.55
N ILE A 537 -13.38 -24.92 29.66
CA ILE A 537 -13.60 -24.16 28.43
C ILE A 537 -13.24 -25.07 27.25
N SER A 538 -14.15 -25.20 26.29
CA SER A 538 -13.86 -25.90 25.03
C SER A 538 -12.95 -25.06 24.15
N LYS A 539 -11.91 -25.67 23.59
CA LYS A 539 -11.03 -25.05 22.58
C LYS A 539 -11.66 -24.97 21.19
N PHE A 540 -12.88 -25.50 21.03
CA PHE A 540 -13.61 -25.41 19.78
C PHE A 540 -13.78 -23.93 19.37
N GLY A 541 -13.27 -23.58 18.19
CA GLY A 541 -13.27 -22.21 17.66
C GLY A 541 -11.96 -21.44 17.84
N PHE A 542 -11.02 -21.91 18.65
CA PHE A 542 -9.66 -21.34 18.78
C PHE A 542 -8.57 -22.41 18.93
N SER A 543 -8.85 -23.64 18.50
CA SER A 543 -7.89 -24.75 18.51
C SER A 543 -6.66 -24.53 17.64
N TYR A 544 -6.71 -23.52 16.75
CA TYR A 544 -5.59 -23.09 15.91
C TYR A 544 -4.61 -22.16 16.62
N LEU A 545 -4.92 -21.68 17.84
CA LEU A 545 -4.00 -20.87 18.64
C LEU A 545 -2.92 -21.75 19.26
N ASN A 546 -1.71 -21.21 19.34
CA ASN A 546 -0.57 -21.84 20.00
C ASN A 546 -0.27 -21.07 21.30
N GLU A 547 0.28 -21.74 22.31
CA GLU A 547 0.72 -21.11 23.58
C GLU A 547 -0.36 -20.20 24.18
N ILE A 548 -1.45 -20.81 24.61
CA ILE A 548 -2.59 -20.12 25.21
C ILE A 548 -2.22 -19.67 26.62
N ASP A 549 -2.70 -18.49 27.02
CA ASP A 549 -2.67 -18.03 28.41
C ASP A 549 -3.95 -17.27 28.74
N ILE A 550 -4.19 -17.06 30.03
CA ILE A 550 -5.49 -16.66 30.57
C ILE A 550 -5.29 -15.65 31.69
N TYR A 551 -6.12 -14.61 31.67
CA TYR A 551 -6.15 -13.63 32.75
C TYR A 551 -7.57 -13.22 33.11
N GLN A 552 -7.71 -12.63 34.28
CA GLN A 552 -8.93 -12.01 34.75
C GLN A 552 -8.61 -10.62 35.32
N THR A 553 -9.63 -9.77 35.36
CA THR A 553 -9.56 -8.43 35.94
C THR A 553 -10.60 -8.34 37.06
N SER A 554 -10.20 -7.84 38.23
CA SER A 554 -11.09 -7.57 39.36
C SER A 554 -10.80 -6.17 39.90
N GLY A 555 -11.69 -5.21 39.63
CA GLY A 555 -11.41 -3.80 39.89
C GLY A 555 -10.19 -3.32 39.10
N ASP A 556 -9.20 -2.77 39.80
CA ASP A 556 -7.92 -2.32 39.22
C ASP A 556 -6.85 -3.43 39.16
N SER A 557 -7.12 -4.59 39.74
CA SER A 557 -6.18 -5.72 39.75
C SER A 557 -6.33 -6.58 38.50
N ILE A 558 -5.19 -7.04 37.97
CA ILE A 558 -5.10 -7.97 36.85
C ILE A 558 -4.15 -9.11 37.22
N TYR A 559 -4.59 -10.33 36.98
CA TYR A 559 -3.85 -11.52 37.38
C TYR A 559 -4.07 -12.68 36.39
N THR A 560 -3.04 -13.51 36.27
CA THR A 560 -3.05 -14.74 35.47
C THR A 560 -3.85 -15.82 36.18
N ILE A 561 -4.45 -16.72 35.41
CA ILE A 561 -5.21 -17.86 35.92
C ILE A 561 -4.46 -19.14 35.56
N ASP A 562 -4.22 -19.99 36.54
CA ASP A 562 -3.67 -21.33 36.30
C ASP A 562 -4.75 -22.26 35.73
N PHE A 563 -4.36 -23.08 34.76
CA PHE A 563 -5.23 -24.07 34.11
C PHE A 563 -4.42 -25.28 33.65
N GLU A 564 -5.11 -26.40 33.48
CA GLU A 564 -4.57 -27.57 32.78
C GLU A 564 -5.10 -27.60 31.34
N GLU A 565 -4.23 -27.83 30.37
CA GLU A 565 -4.59 -27.90 28.95
C GLU A 565 -4.53 -29.34 28.43
N ASN A 566 -5.66 -29.80 27.90
CA ASN A 566 -5.74 -31.01 27.09
C ASN A 566 -5.97 -30.63 25.61
N THR A 567 -5.99 -31.62 24.71
CA THR A 567 -6.15 -31.39 23.26
C THR A 567 -7.37 -30.52 22.91
N ASN A 568 -8.50 -30.72 23.61
CA ASN A 568 -9.78 -30.09 23.27
C ASN A 568 -10.30 -29.09 24.32
N GLU A 569 -9.72 -29.05 25.52
CA GLU A 569 -10.32 -28.35 26.66
C GLU A 569 -9.24 -27.71 27.54
N LEU A 570 -9.60 -26.57 28.14
CA LEU A 570 -8.88 -25.91 29.23
C LEU A 570 -9.66 -26.21 30.52
N ILE A 571 -8.97 -26.69 31.56
CA ILE A 571 -9.56 -27.18 32.81
C ILE A 571 -9.10 -26.28 33.96
N PHE A 572 -10.05 -25.85 34.79
CA PHE A 572 -9.83 -24.90 35.89
C PHE A 572 -10.18 -25.51 37.24
N GLN A 573 -9.73 -24.87 38.31
CA GLN A 573 -10.12 -25.20 39.68
C GLN A 573 -11.04 -24.11 40.24
N ASP A 574 -12.26 -24.48 40.65
CA ASP A 574 -13.23 -23.60 41.33
C ASP A 574 -13.58 -22.28 40.60
N MET A 575 -13.60 -22.31 39.27
CA MET A 575 -13.88 -21.14 38.41
C MET A 575 -15.25 -21.21 37.69
N ALA A 576 -16.11 -22.17 38.05
CA ALA A 576 -17.40 -22.38 37.38
C ALA A 576 -18.25 -21.10 37.32
N GLY A 577 -18.69 -20.74 36.12
CA GLY A 577 -19.52 -19.55 35.86
C GLY A 577 -18.75 -18.24 35.76
N GLN A 578 -17.44 -18.22 36.01
CA GLN A 578 -16.62 -17.02 35.85
C GLN A 578 -16.29 -16.74 34.38
N VAL A 579 -16.13 -15.46 34.04
CA VAL A 579 -15.67 -15.02 32.72
C VAL A 579 -14.18 -14.75 32.79
N VAL A 580 -13.42 -15.42 31.94
CA VAL A 580 -11.96 -15.25 31.80
C VAL A 580 -11.63 -14.76 30.39
N LYS A 581 -10.44 -14.18 30.24
CA LYS A 581 -9.93 -13.70 28.97
C LYS A 581 -8.86 -14.68 28.48
N VAL A 582 -9.11 -15.30 27.33
CA VAL A 582 -8.27 -16.34 26.73
C VAL A 582 -7.72 -15.88 25.38
N GLY A 583 -6.49 -16.26 25.07
CA GLY A 583 -5.82 -15.90 23.82
C GLY A 583 -4.38 -16.42 23.79
N GLN A 584 -3.65 -16.08 22.74
CA GLN A 584 -2.27 -16.47 22.55
C GLN A 584 -1.30 -15.49 23.23
N VAL A 585 -0.25 -16.03 23.86
CA VAL A 585 0.75 -15.25 24.58
C VAL A 585 1.53 -14.32 23.65
N ILE A 586 1.72 -13.09 24.11
CA ILE A 586 2.63 -12.12 23.49
C ILE A 586 3.97 -12.19 24.21
N LYS A 587 5.02 -12.63 23.50
CA LYS A 587 6.39 -12.71 24.03
C LYS A 587 7.17 -11.44 23.72
N SER A 588 7.36 -10.59 24.71
CA SER A 588 8.02 -9.30 24.55
C SER A 588 9.46 -9.32 25.06
N THR A 589 10.37 -8.73 24.29
CA THR A 589 11.79 -8.60 24.65
C THR A 589 12.33 -7.24 24.21
N ALA A 590 13.03 -6.57 25.13
CA ALA A 590 13.91 -5.45 24.84
C ALA A 590 15.33 -5.80 25.28
N GLU A 591 16.22 -6.04 24.32
CA GLU A 591 17.64 -6.30 24.53
C GLU A 591 18.43 -5.02 24.25
N LEU A 592 19.13 -4.53 25.27
CA LEU A 592 19.92 -3.30 25.18
C LEU A 592 21.32 -3.59 24.69
N PHE A 593 21.94 -2.57 24.10
CA PHE A 593 23.36 -2.57 23.87
C PHE A 593 24.13 -2.53 25.19
N PRO A 594 25.33 -3.15 25.25
CA PRO A 594 26.29 -2.86 26.29
C PRO A 594 26.55 -1.35 26.35
N PRO A 595 26.47 -0.72 27.53
CA PRO A 595 26.64 0.71 27.64
C PRO A 595 28.09 1.11 27.37
N GLU A 596 28.30 2.19 26.61
CA GLU A 596 29.64 2.73 26.34
C GLU A 596 29.97 3.85 27.35
N LEU A 597 31.20 3.83 27.83
CA LEU A 597 31.61 4.55 29.04
C LEU A 597 32.81 5.49 28.84
N SER A 598 33.44 5.43 27.67
CA SER A 598 34.55 6.31 27.28
C SER A 598 34.17 7.20 26.11
N GLN A 599 34.81 8.38 26.04
CA GLN A 599 34.72 9.24 24.86
C GLN A 599 35.61 8.68 23.75
N THR A 600 35.08 8.65 22.53
CA THR A 600 35.76 8.23 21.30
C THR A 600 37.14 8.90 21.19
N PRO A 601 38.24 8.17 20.87
CA PRO A 601 38.30 6.87 20.21
C PRO A 601 38.54 5.67 21.15
N LEU A 602 38.52 5.84 22.47
CA LEU A 602 38.63 4.71 23.40
C LEU A 602 37.26 4.03 23.56
N SER A 603 37.24 2.71 23.60
CA SER A 603 36.05 1.92 23.91
C SER A 603 36.27 1.07 25.15
N THR A 604 35.27 1.00 26.01
CA THR A 604 35.26 0.20 27.24
C THR A 604 34.77 -1.24 27.04
N MET A 605 34.43 -1.64 25.81
CA MET A 605 33.83 -2.94 25.50
C MET A 605 34.66 -4.16 25.95
N LEU A 606 36.00 -4.01 26.04
CA LEU A 606 36.91 -5.06 26.51
C LEU A 606 37.11 -5.07 28.03
N TYR A 607 36.57 -4.10 28.75
CA TYR A 607 36.69 -4.07 30.20
C TYR A 607 35.76 -5.08 30.85
N LYS A 608 36.21 -5.61 31.98
CA LYS A 608 35.32 -6.33 32.89
C LYS A 608 34.48 -5.34 33.65
N ALA A 609 33.18 -5.60 33.67
CA ALA A 609 32.23 -4.80 34.40
C ALA A 609 31.35 -5.69 35.27
N LYS A 610 30.85 -5.10 36.35
CA LYS A 610 29.82 -5.67 37.20
C LYS A 610 28.71 -4.63 37.34
N ILE A 611 27.49 -5.01 37.00
CA ILE A 611 26.30 -4.20 37.32
C ILE A 611 26.03 -4.42 38.81
N ASP A 612 26.21 -3.39 39.63
CA ASP A 612 25.99 -3.48 41.08
C ASP A 612 24.51 -3.28 41.44
N ARG A 613 23.85 -2.38 40.71
CA ARG A 613 22.47 -1.97 40.96
C ARG A 613 21.79 -1.62 39.65
N THR A 614 20.54 -2.03 39.51
CA THR A 614 19.69 -1.66 38.38
C THR A 614 18.36 -1.13 38.91
N ALA A 615 18.10 0.12 38.62
CA ALA A 615 16.83 0.79 38.91
C ALA A 615 15.95 0.80 37.66
N PHE A 616 14.69 0.41 37.81
CA PHE A 616 13.67 0.47 36.78
C PHE A 616 12.63 1.51 37.15
N PHE A 617 12.17 2.26 36.16
CA PHE A 617 11.06 3.20 36.26
C PHE A 617 9.90 2.69 35.43
N PHE A 618 8.88 2.17 36.09
CA PHE A 618 7.72 1.57 35.46
C PHE A 618 6.48 2.46 35.54
N ASN A 619 5.58 2.28 34.58
CA ASN A 619 4.26 2.88 34.59
C ASN A 619 3.18 1.80 34.36
N LYS A 620 2.34 1.52 35.36
CA LYS A 620 1.31 0.48 35.30
C LYS A 620 1.85 -0.87 34.78
N THR A 621 2.93 -1.38 35.38
CA THR A 621 3.58 -2.63 34.96
C THR A 621 3.40 -3.75 35.99
N LEU A 622 3.28 -4.99 35.52
CA LEU A 622 3.39 -6.23 36.31
C LEU A 622 4.18 -7.29 35.54
N GLY A 623 4.81 -8.23 36.25
CA GLY A 623 5.34 -9.45 35.64
C GLY A 623 6.50 -9.25 34.66
N ALA A 624 7.24 -8.15 34.78
CA ALA A 624 8.46 -7.92 34.01
C ALA A 624 9.59 -8.83 34.53
N GLU A 625 10.48 -9.22 33.63
CA GLU A 625 11.67 -10.02 33.94
C GLU A 625 12.92 -9.25 33.51
N PHE A 626 13.98 -9.34 34.32
CA PHE A 626 15.31 -8.86 33.98
C PHE A 626 16.27 -10.04 33.90
N ASN A 627 16.88 -10.26 32.74
CA ASN A 627 17.79 -11.38 32.50
C ASN A 627 17.19 -12.76 32.88
N LYS A 628 15.89 -12.95 32.63
CA LYS A 628 15.07 -14.14 32.97
C LYS A 628 14.73 -14.31 34.45
N GLU A 629 15.07 -13.34 35.30
CA GLU A 629 14.63 -13.31 36.69
C GLU A 629 13.42 -12.36 36.83
N LEU A 630 12.38 -12.80 37.54
CA LEU A 630 11.18 -11.99 37.75
C LEU A 630 11.51 -10.74 38.57
N ILE A 631 11.04 -9.59 38.11
CA ILE A 631 11.10 -8.35 38.86
C ILE A 631 9.89 -8.33 39.80
N GLU A 632 10.15 -8.54 41.08
CA GLU A 632 9.13 -8.60 42.12
C GLU A 632 8.61 -7.20 42.46
N THR A 633 7.51 -6.79 41.84
CA THR A 633 6.92 -5.45 42.03
C THR A 633 6.07 -5.31 43.30
N PHE A 634 6.12 -6.28 44.23
CA PHE A 634 5.33 -6.22 45.47
C PHE A 634 5.91 -5.23 46.48
N THR A 635 5.04 -4.59 47.26
CA THR A 635 5.43 -3.84 48.45
C THR A 635 5.31 -4.72 49.70
N PHE A 636 6.03 -4.37 50.78
CA PHE A 636 6.04 -5.15 52.03
C PHE A 636 4.64 -5.34 52.66
N ASP A 637 3.70 -4.45 52.33
CA ASP A 637 2.33 -4.46 52.85
C ASP A 637 1.36 -5.32 52.02
N GLN A 638 1.82 -5.94 50.93
CA GLN A 638 0.98 -6.75 50.03
C GLN A 638 1.22 -8.24 50.23
N THR A 639 0.14 -9.02 50.30
CA THR A 639 0.24 -10.48 50.29
C THR A 639 0.60 -10.96 48.88
N PRO A 640 1.64 -11.80 48.70
CA PRO A 640 2.03 -12.31 47.39
C PRO A 640 0.93 -13.11 46.66
N MET A 641 -0.08 -13.62 47.38
CA MET A 641 -1.17 -14.42 46.83
C MET A 641 -2.41 -13.61 46.42
N ASP A 642 -2.46 -12.31 46.75
CA ASP A 642 -3.59 -11.45 46.42
C ASP A 642 -3.47 -10.88 45.00
N ALA A 643 -4.61 -10.51 44.41
CA ALA A 643 -4.68 -9.92 43.09
C ALA A 643 -3.91 -8.58 43.04
N GLN A 644 -2.83 -8.54 42.27
CA GLN A 644 -1.90 -7.41 42.23
C GLN A 644 -2.41 -6.25 41.38
N ILE A 645 -2.12 -5.03 41.83
CA ILE A 645 -2.40 -3.78 41.11
C ILE A 645 -1.14 -3.38 40.34
N PRO A 646 -1.24 -2.95 39.07
CA PRO A 646 -0.08 -2.51 38.29
C PRO A 646 0.72 -1.40 38.97
N MET A 647 2.04 -1.61 39.10
CA MET A 647 2.95 -0.70 39.77
C MET A 647 3.34 0.47 38.85
N THR A 648 3.29 1.69 39.40
CA THR A 648 3.94 2.88 38.82
C THR A 648 4.98 3.40 39.80
N GLY A 649 6.22 3.57 39.34
CA GLY A 649 7.29 4.13 40.14
C GLY A 649 8.62 3.40 39.99
N TYR A 650 9.43 3.52 41.04
CA TYR A 650 10.81 3.06 41.11
C TYR A 650 10.90 1.65 41.70
N HIS A 651 11.67 0.78 41.05
CA HIS A 651 12.04 -0.53 41.58
C HIS A 651 13.55 -0.76 41.46
N LEU A 652 14.19 -1.29 42.51
CA LEU A 652 15.64 -1.49 42.56
C LEU A 652 15.97 -2.97 42.70
N ILE A 653 16.81 -3.45 41.80
CA ILE A 653 17.47 -4.76 41.93
C ILE A 653 18.93 -4.51 42.27
N GLU A 654 19.41 -5.16 43.32
CA GLU A 654 20.81 -5.15 43.72
C GLU A 654 21.45 -6.50 43.44
N GLY A 655 22.72 -6.48 43.04
CA GLY A 655 23.47 -7.70 42.73
C GLY A 655 23.84 -7.81 41.26
N GLY A 656 24.73 -8.75 40.98
CA GLY A 656 25.35 -8.97 39.69
C GLY A 656 26.72 -9.63 39.83
N TYR A 657 27.24 -10.14 38.73
CA TYR A 657 28.54 -10.80 38.67
C TYR A 657 29.48 -10.03 37.74
N TRP A 658 30.78 -10.27 37.90
CA TRP A 658 31.78 -9.76 36.96
C TRP A 658 31.67 -10.54 35.65
N SER A 659 31.47 -9.82 34.55
CA SER A 659 31.53 -10.35 33.20
C SER A 659 32.28 -9.38 32.29
N ASP A 660 32.62 -9.82 31.08
CA ASP A 660 33.06 -8.89 30.06
C ASP A 660 31.89 -7.98 29.70
N LEU A 661 32.14 -6.66 29.58
CA LEU A 661 31.08 -5.66 29.43
C LEU A 661 30.22 -5.93 28.18
N HIS A 662 30.86 -6.30 27.07
CA HIS A 662 30.17 -6.60 25.82
C HIS A 662 29.31 -7.88 25.86
N GLU A 663 29.53 -8.77 26.84
CA GLU A 663 28.75 -9.99 27.04
C GLU A 663 27.67 -9.84 28.11
N ALA A 664 27.70 -8.76 28.90
CA ALA A 664 26.74 -8.54 29.98
C ALA A 664 25.32 -8.46 29.40
N PRO A 665 24.43 -9.43 29.67
CA PRO A 665 23.08 -9.38 29.14
C PRO A 665 22.32 -8.27 29.85
N ILE A 666 21.67 -7.40 29.09
CA ILE A 666 20.73 -6.41 29.60
C ILE A 666 19.44 -6.61 28.83
N VAL A 667 18.70 -7.64 29.26
CA VAL A 667 17.48 -8.10 28.58
C VAL A 667 16.31 -7.90 29.52
N ILE A 668 15.33 -7.12 29.08
CA ILE A 668 14.04 -7.03 29.75
C ILE A 668 13.05 -7.89 28.94
N SER A 669 12.44 -8.88 29.58
CA SER A 669 11.40 -9.71 28.98
C SER A 669 10.07 -9.54 29.69
N HIS A 670 8.98 -9.79 28.96
CA HIS A 670 7.64 -9.82 29.52
C HIS A 670 6.76 -10.76 28.70
N ASN A 671 6.47 -11.94 29.25
CA ASN A 671 5.78 -13.04 28.56
C ASN A 671 4.44 -13.40 29.22
N LYS A 672 3.87 -12.50 30.03
CA LYS A 672 2.57 -12.70 30.70
C LYS A 672 1.48 -11.83 30.05
N PRO A 673 0.19 -12.15 30.21
CA PRO A 673 -0.94 -11.34 29.74
C PRO A 673 -1.24 -10.17 30.69
N LEU A 674 -0.19 -9.42 31.04
CA LEU A 674 -0.22 -8.31 31.97
C LEU A 674 0.27 -7.01 31.28
N PRO A 675 -0.04 -5.83 31.83
CA PRO A 675 0.45 -4.58 31.27
C PRO A 675 1.95 -4.42 31.55
N PHE A 676 2.68 -3.86 30.57
CA PHE A 676 4.10 -3.58 30.67
C PHE A 676 4.48 -2.29 29.95
N HIS A 677 5.07 -1.35 30.69
CA HIS A 677 5.60 -0.09 30.20
C HIS A 677 6.81 0.33 31.06
N LEU A 678 7.98 0.30 30.43
CA LEU A 678 9.25 0.76 30.98
C LEU A 678 9.54 2.18 30.50
N GLN A 679 9.67 3.13 31.42
CA GLN A 679 10.02 4.52 31.10
C GLN A 679 11.53 4.73 31.01
N ALA A 680 12.27 4.16 31.96
CA ALA A 680 13.72 4.27 32.01
C ALA A 680 14.34 3.14 32.83
N ILE A 681 15.61 2.86 32.56
CA ILE A 681 16.48 2.00 33.36
C ILE A 681 17.76 2.75 33.71
N THR A 682 18.19 2.68 34.97
CA THR A 682 19.43 3.28 35.45
C THR A 682 20.30 2.22 36.09
N MET A 683 21.53 2.09 35.64
CA MET A 683 22.48 1.09 36.11
C MET A 683 23.65 1.77 36.81
N GLN A 684 24.03 1.24 37.97
CA GLN A 684 25.31 1.53 38.61
C GLN A 684 26.27 0.39 38.31
N MET A 685 27.41 0.71 37.70
CA MET A 685 28.38 -0.28 37.25
C MET A 685 29.75 -0.05 37.89
N SER A 686 30.40 -1.13 38.30
CA SER A 686 31.80 -1.17 38.68
C SER A 686 32.64 -1.70 37.53
N ILE A 687 33.65 -0.95 37.10
CA ILE A 687 34.52 -1.28 35.97
C ILE A 687 35.92 -1.59 36.49
N ASN A 688 36.50 -2.67 35.98
CA ASN A 688 37.92 -2.98 36.13
C ASN A 688 38.66 -2.60 34.84
N GLU A 689 39.53 -1.58 34.93
CA GLU A 689 40.32 -1.04 33.82
C GLU A 689 41.60 -1.85 33.53
N LYS A 690 41.87 -2.91 34.30
CA LYS A 690 43.06 -3.77 34.20
C LYS A 690 42.77 -5.13 33.61
#